data_AF-A0A3B8YM95-F1
#
_entry.id   AF-A0A3B8YM95-F1
#
_cell.length_a   1.000
_cell.length_b   1.000
_cell.length_c   1.000
_cell.angle_alpha   90.00
_cell.angle_beta   90.00
_cell.angle_gamma   90.00
#
_symmetry.space_group_name_H-M   'P 1'
#
loop_
_entity.id
_entity.type
_entity.pdbx_description
1 polymer ?
#
loop_
_entity_poly.entity_id
_entity_poly.type
_entity_poly.pdbx_seq_one_letter_code
_entity_poly.pdbx_strand_id
1 'polypeptide(L)'
;VLLAFAICQPAQPQSSKRLSDVTLMHEMRATPSPLNNAVVSDKNVSFMWPLSNHKSYYMENSPAWKKPKENDTNYRIRFSKDPSFNDKLFSASSSWPFYNPDNELSPGTWYWQFGYVRGDTTEWSDILQFNVMENPEKFIPPSYKSLMEKLPREHPRVLVFESEWTDFIQKSREKEEREWYIQKANEIINTERVNLDEAVNTSFMEELENEVKKKAMITRESRRIVDREEQNIDVLTRAYLLTKKRAYLDDAMKRIEEMVSWKNSPHLVGDFNQATLLSVTSLAYDSFYQMLTEKQKKMLLHEIKENGSDIFSDFANRLENHIADNHNWQMNFRIFTMAAFAVYGEIPEAGLWTEYAYNLWLARFPGLNKDGAWHNGDSYFHTNIRTLVEVPYFYTKVTGYDFFRDPWYKGSAMYVIFQQPPFSKSGGNGSSHQNVTTPRGTRVAYADALARLTNNSFLSDYVEVISESEPDIMKQSFGSKPGDLSWFRIHCNTPLPKGDKLAGLPLSYVFPQTGLASFMSDWKDLNRNAMFTFRSSPYGSTSHALANQNAFNTFYGGKALFYSTGHHSSFIDAHSFFSHRSTRAHNTILINGMGQKIGTEGYGWIPRYYEGTKISYVTGDASNAYGEVISPIWKERAEKSGLSLSPENGWDKNHLLTYRRHIVKLGDAGLVFIYDELEADTLVHWNYLLHTIENPMTIVQKEHAIQIRATNEKGTSDAYLFSNDELEVEMTNKFFTPALNWLKANNEGYFEPYKNHWHFEATTPMRKIYRFATII
;
A
#
# COMPACT_ATOMS: atom_id res chain seq x y z
N VAL A 1 -9.50 -42.88 -59.08
CA VAL A 1 -8.60 -42.43 -57.99
C VAL A 1 -8.87 -40.96 -57.74
N LEU A 2 -9.76 -40.65 -56.79
CA LEU A 2 -10.03 -39.29 -56.32
C LEU A 2 -9.23 -39.12 -55.01
N LEU A 3 -8.21 -38.27 -55.02
CA LEU A 3 -7.51 -37.86 -53.80
C LEU A 3 -8.29 -36.69 -53.17
N ALA A 4 -8.86 -36.94 -52.00
CA ALA A 4 -9.35 -35.90 -51.10
C ALA A 4 -8.15 -35.35 -50.31
N PHE A 5 -7.86 -34.05 -50.48
CA PHE A 5 -6.98 -33.33 -49.56
C PHE A 5 -7.80 -32.94 -48.32
N ALA A 6 -7.54 -33.63 -47.21
CA ALA A 6 -8.00 -33.20 -45.90
C ALA A 6 -7.15 -31.99 -45.46
N ILE A 7 -7.77 -30.81 -45.43
CA ILE A 7 -7.18 -29.62 -44.80
C ILE A 7 -7.39 -29.79 -43.29
N CYS A 8 -6.36 -30.20 -42.57
CA CYS A 8 -6.29 -30.02 -41.12
C CYS A 8 -6.24 -28.52 -40.83
N GLN A 9 -7.35 -27.94 -40.38
CA GLN A 9 -7.30 -26.64 -39.69
C GLN A 9 -6.57 -26.84 -38.35
N PRO A 10 -5.52 -26.07 -38.04
CA PRO A 10 -4.96 -26.06 -36.70
C PRO A 10 -6.01 -25.52 -35.72
N ALA A 11 -6.20 -26.21 -34.60
CA ALA A 11 -7.08 -25.73 -33.53
C ALA A 11 -6.66 -24.31 -33.13
N GLN A 12 -7.56 -23.33 -33.27
CA GLN A 12 -7.32 -22.00 -32.76
C GLN A 12 -7.09 -22.09 -31.24
N PRO A 13 -6.01 -21.48 -30.70
CA PRO A 13 -5.81 -21.46 -29.26
C PRO A 13 -6.99 -20.75 -28.59
N GLN A 14 -7.48 -21.32 -27.48
CA GLN A 14 -8.59 -20.77 -26.72
C GLN A 14 -8.22 -19.35 -26.25
N SER A 15 -8.76 -18.32 -26.91
CA SER A 15 -8.40 -16.93 -26.66
C SER A 15 -9.01 -16.35 -25.38
N SER A 16 -9.92 -17.07 -24.73
CA SER A 16 -10.57 -16.67 -23.47
C SER A 16 -10.20 -17.63 -22.34
N LYS A 17 -9.64 -17.08 -21.25
CA LYS A 17 -9.34 -17.85 -20.03
C LYS A 17 -10.43 -17.59 -19.00
N ARG A 18 -10.97 -18.65 -18.42
CA ARG A 18 -11.86 -18.59 -17.24
C ARG A 18 -11.07 -19.10 -16.04
N LEU A 19 -11.01 -18.30 -14.98
CA LEU A 19 -10.38 -18.71 -13.73
C LEU A 19 -11.41 -19.47 -12.88
N SER A 20 -10.97 -20.52 -12.20
CA SER A 20 -11.79 -21.30 -11.26
C SER A 20 -11.28 -21.22 -9.82
N ASP A 21 -10.15 -20.54 -9.60
CA ASP A 21 -9.56 -20.38 -8.28
C ASP A 21 -10.48 -19.56 -7.37
N VAL A 22 -10.62 -19.98 -6.11
CA VAL A 22 -11.41 -19.26 -5.10
C VAL A 22 -10.79 -17.89 -4.78
N THR A 23 -9.46 -17.81 -4.84
CA THR A 23 -8.69 -16.57 -4.67
C THR A 23 -7.43 -16.60 -5.54
N LEU A 24 -6.93 -15.43 -5.95
CA LEU A 24 -5.67 -15.29 -6.69
C LEU A 24 -4.50 -14.87 -5.79
N MET A 25 -4.80 -14.27 -4.65
CA MET A 25 -3.82 -13.85 -3.65
C MET A 25 -4.24 -14.38 -2.27
N HIS A 26 -3.26 -14.62 -1.40
CA HIS A 26 -3.47 -15.36 -0.17
C HIS A 26 -3.11 -14.49 1.02
N GLU A 27 -4.05 -14.28 1.96
CA GLU A 27 -3.81 -13.52 3.20
C GLU A 27 -2.55 -14.00 3.93
N MET A 28 -2.36 -15.32 3.98
CA MET A 28 -1.12 -15.98 4.38
C MET A 28 -0.59 -16.84 3.23
N ARG A 29 0.68 -16.68 2.87
CA ARG A 29 1.35 -17.42 1.78
C ARG A 29 0.96 -18.91 1.79
N ALA A 30 0.46 -19.37 0.64
CA ALA A 30 0.10 -20.77 0.40
C ALA A 30 1.06 -21.47 -0.59
N THR A 31 1.88 -20.71 -1.32
CA THR A 31 2.77 -21.24 -2.37
C THR A 31 4.19 -20.72 -2.22
N PRO A 32 5.20 -21.51 -2.65
CA PRO A 32 6.59 -21.11 -2.59
C PRO A 32 6.92 -20.03 -3.63
N SER A 33 8.05 -19.35 -3.44
CA SER A 33 8.62 -18.39 -4.38
C SER A 33 10.15 -18.59 -4.40
N PRO A 34 10.79 -18.81 -5.56
CA PRO A 34 10.19 -18.93 -6.90
C PRO A 34 9.20 -20.09 -7.02
N LEU A 35 8.11 -19.91 -7.78
CA LEU A 35 7.18 -21.00 -8.08
C LEU A 35 7.86 -22.10 -8.88
N ASN A 36 7.28 -23.30 -8.88
CA ASN A 36 7.74 -24.36 -9.78
C ASN A 36 7.63 -23.88 -11.25
N ASN A 37 8.69 -24.07 -12.02
CA ASN A 37 8.90 -23.55 -13.38
C ASN A 37 8.96 -22.02 -13.50
N ALA A 38 9.18 -21.29 -12.42
CA ALA A 38 9.36 -19.84 -12.51
C ALA A 38 10.61 -19.48 -13.33
N VAL A 39 10.55 -18.32 -13.98
CA VAL A 39 11.70 -17.70 -14.64
C VAL A 39 12.05 -16.44 -13.85
N VAL A 40 13.31 -16.34 -13.42
CA VAL A 40 13.84 -15.20 -12.67
C VAL A 40 14.90 -14.52 -13.50
N SER A 41 14.74 -13.22 -13.75
CA SER A 41 15.64 -12.42 -14.59
C SER A 41 15.92 -11.02 -14.04
N ASP A 42 15.03 -10.50 -13.20
CA ASP A 42 14.99 -9.12 -12.75
C ASP A 42 15.78 -8.88 -11.45
N LYS A 43 15.80 -9.87 -10.55
CA LYS A 43 16.45 -9.77 -9.23
C LYS A 43 17.22 -11.02 -8.86
N ASN A 44 18.15 -10.92 -7.91
CA ASN A 44 18.73 -12.10 -7.25
C ASN A 44 17.62 -12.98 -6.66
N VAL A 45 17.87 -14.27 -6.58
CA VAL A 45 16.85 -15.23 -6.15
C VAL A 45 16.68 -15.16 -4.65
N SER A 46 15.48 -14.79 -4.21
CA SER A 46 15.03 -14.92 -2.84
C SER A 46 14.06 -16.07 -2.73
N PHE A 47 14.34 -17.01 -1.82
CA PHE A 47 13.47 -18.14 -1.55
C PHE A 47 12.51 -17.80 -0.44
N MET A 48 11.23 -18.12 -0.62
CA MET A 48 10.17 -17.97 0.38
C MET A 48 9.22 -19.16 0.28
N TRP A 49 8.68 -19.62 1.40
CA TRP A 49 7.76 -20.76 1.42
C TRP A 49 6.65 -20.58 2.47
N PRO A 50 5.52 -21.28 2.35
CA PRO A 50 4.44 -21.18 3.31
C PRO A 50 4.87 -21.65 4.71
N LEU A 51 4.15 -21.21 5.74
CA LEU A 51 4.24 -21.84 7.07
C LEU A 51 3.63 -23.25 7.00
N SER A 52 4.15 -24.19 7.79
CA SER A 52 3.62 -25.57 7.80
C SER A 52 2.13 -25.67 8.11
N ASN A 53 1.60 -24.72 8.90
CA ASN A 53 0.21 -24.64 9.30
C ASN A 53 -0.57 -23.51 8.62
N HIS A 54 -0.10 -22.92 7.52
CA HIS A 54 -0.80 -21.79 6.85
C HIS A 54 -2.28 -22.05 6.57
N LYS A 55 -2.68 -23.31 6.36
CA LYS A 55 -4.08 -23.74 6.17
C LYS A 55 -4.98 -23.44 7.35
N SER A 56 -4.46 -23.38 8.59
CA SER A 56 -5.25 -23.04 9.78
C SER A 56 -5.85 -21.64 9.70
N TYR A 57 -5.25 -20.75 8.90
CA TYR A 57 -5.76 -19.40 8.66
C TYR A 57 -7.05 -19.38 7.81
N TYR A 58 -7.27 -20.42 7.02
CA TYR A 58 -8.38 -20.51 6.05
C TYR A 58 -9.54 -21.39 6.53
N MET A 59 -9.43 -22.01 7.72
CA MET A 59 -10.43 -22.93 8.25
C MET A 59 -11.15 -22.32 9.46
N GLU A 60 -12.48 -22.25 9.38
CA GLU A 60 -13.33 -21.92 10.53
C GLU A 60 -13.12 -22.93 11.66
N ASN A 61 -13.04 -22.45 12.91
CA ASN A 61 -12.83 -23.27 14.12
C ASN A 61 -11.51 -24.06 14.18
N SER A 62 -10.49 -23.68 13.40
CA SER A 62 -9.14 -24.26 13.56
C SER A 62 -8.54 -23.89 14.93
N PRO A 63 -7.82 -24.80 15.62
CA PRO A 63 -7.09 -24.47 16.84
C PRO A 63 -6.15 -23.28 16.59
N ALA A 64 -6.04 -22.41 17.60
CA ALA A 64 -5.27 -21.18 17.53
C ALA A 64 -3.84 -21.45 17.03
N TRP A 65 -3.41 -20.65 16.07
CA TRP A 65 -2.07 -20.68 15.47
C TRP A 65 -1.00 -20.63 16.57
N LYS A 66 -0.20 -21.70 16.69
CA LYS A 66 1.03 -21.67 17.48
C LYS A 66 2.19 -21.32 16.54
N LYS A 67 2.66 -20.09 16.71
CA LYS A 67 3.82 -19.54 16.05
C LYS A 67 5.10 -20.32 16.44
N PRO A 68 5.95 -20.75 15.47
CA PRO A 68 7.28 -21.26 15.80
C PRO A 68 8.12 -20.19 16.50
N LYS A 69 8.97 -20.58 17.45
CA LYS A 69 9.84 -19.65 18.16
C LYS A 69 10.80 -18.97 17.19
N GLU A 70 10.90 -17.66 17.30
CA GLU A 70 11.61 -16.75 16.40
C GLU A 70 13.14 -16.98 16.34
N ASN A 71 13.72 -17.63 17.34
CA ASN A 71 15.16 -17.93 17.44
C ASN A 71 15.51 -19.42 17.28
N ASP A 72 14.51 -20.30 17.14
CA ASP A 72 14.74 -21.72 16.91
C ASP A 72 15.01 -21.99 15.42
N THR A 73 15.81 -23.03 15.13
CA THR A 73 15.96 -23.53 13.76
C THR A 73 14.68 -24.25 13.34
N ASN A 74 13.79 -23.53 12.67
CA ASN A 74 12.46 -24.02 12.27
C ASN A 74 12.45 -24.64 10.88
N TYR A 75 13.38 -24.24 10.01
CA TYR A 75 13.38 -24.61 8.59
C TYR A 75 14.77 -24.98 8.09
N ARG A 76 14.79 -25.76 7.01
CA ARG A 76 15.98 -26.01 6.19
C ARG A 76 15.65 -25.76 4.72
N ILE A 77 16.66 -25.38 3.95
CA ILE A 77 16.58 -25.24 2.51
C ILE A 77 17.76 -25.94 1.86
N ARG A 78 17.54 -26.54 0.69
CA ARG A 78 18.61 -27.04 -0.17
C ARG A 78 18.33 -26.73 -1.63
N PHE A 79 19.37 -26.43 -2.40
CA PHE A 79 19.25 -26.14 -3.83
C PHE A 79 20.53 -26.52 -4.59
N SER A 80 20.38 -26.92 -5.84
CA SER A 80 21.47 -27.31 -6.75
C SER A 80 21.03 -27.19 -8.22
N LYS A 81 21.99 -27.21 -9.14
CA LYS A 81 21.71 -27.47 -10.57
C LYS A 81 21.48 -28.96 -10.86
N ASP A 82 21.87 -29.85 -9.94
CA ASP A 82 21.61 -31.28 -10.03
C ASP A 82 20.28 -31.63 -9.34
N PRO A 83 19.28 -32.19 -10.06
CA PRO A 83 17.99 -32.55 -9.49
C PRO A 83 18.07 -33.67 -8.44
N SER A 84 19.15 -34.44 -8.42
CA SER A 84 19.38 -35.49 -7.43
C SER A 84 20.06 -35.01 -6.15
N PHE A 85 20.47 -33.73 -6.11
CA PHE A 85 21.20 -33.10 -4.99
C PHE A 85 22.49 -33.82 -4.59
N ASN A 86 23.15 -34.52 -5.52
CA ASN A 86 24.39 -35.24 -5.29
C ASN A 86 25.63 -34.39 -5.60
N ASP A 87 25.52 -33.42 -6.52
CA ASP A 87 26.61 -32.49 -6.87
C ASP A 87 26.27 -31.03 -6.51
N LYS A 88 27.28 -30.26 -6.10
CA LYS A 88 27.22 -28.81 -5.79
C LYS A 88 25.98 -28.38 -5.00
N LEU A 89 25.65 -29.16 -3.97
CA LEU A 89 24.50 -28.91 -3.10
C LEU A 89 24.77 -27.73 -2.16
N PHE A 90 23.91 -26.71 -2.24
CA PHE A 90 23.82 -25.68 -1.22
C PHE A 90 22.77 -26.09 -0.20
N SER A 91 23.04 -25.86 1.09
CA SER A 91 22.11 -26.11 2.18
C SER A 91 22.24 -25.03 3.24
N ALA A 92 21.11 -24.63 3.83
CA ALA A 92 21.06 -23.67 4.92
C ALA A 92 19.93 -24.00 5.90
N SER A 93 20.07 -23.52 7.13
CA SER A 93 19.04 -23.52 8.16
C SER A 93 18.47 -22.11 8.30
N SER A 94 17.20 -21.99 8.69
CA SER A 94 16.57 -20.70 8.92
C SER A 94 15.56 -20.76 10.06
N SER A 95 15.42 -19.66 10.79
CA SER A 95 14.40 -19.49 11.83
C SER A 95 13.06 -19.02 11.26
N TRP A 96 13.05 -18.53 10.01
CA TRP A 96 11.90 -17.99 9.29
C TRP A 96 11.79 -18.60 7.88
N PRO A 97 10.59 -18.62 7.25
CA PRO A 97 10.35 -19.32 6.00
C PRO A 97 10.80 -18.52 4.76
N PHE A 98 11.99 -17.92 4.82
CA PHE A 98 12.68 -17.32 3.68
C PHE A 98 14.19 -17.45 3.79
N TYR A 99 14.89 -17.36 2.66
CA TYR A 99 16.34 -17.42 2.56
C TYR A 99 16.84 -16.66 1.33
N ASN A 100 17.89 -15.84 1.51
CA ASN A 100 18.61 -15.18 0.42
C ASN A 100 20.03 -15.79 0.32
N PRO A 101 20.43 -16.34 -0.84
CA PRO A 101 21.80 -16.77 -1.05
C PRO A 101 22.78 -15.60 -0.96
N ASP A 102 23.92 -15.83 -0.30
CA ASP A 102 25.01 -14.84 -0.21
C ASP A 102 25.62 -14.48 -1.57
N ASN A 103 25.61 -15.43 -2.49
CA ASN A 103 26.16 -15.29 -3.83
C ASN A 103 25.05 -15.39 -4.87
N GLU A 104 25.23 -14.69 -5.99
CA GLU A 104 24.34 -14.81 -7.13
C GLU A 104 24.30 -16.25 -7.67
N LEU A 105 23.10 -16.75 -7.97
CA LEU A 105 22.94 -18.01 -8.68
C LEU A 105 23.28 -17.86 -10.16
N SER A 106 24.20 -18.70 -10.65
CA SER A 106 24.56 -18.72 -12.07
C SER A 106 23.37 -19.06 -12.99
N PRO A 107 23.33 -18.52 -14.23
CA PRO A 107 22.25 -18.79 -15.17
C PRO A 107 22.00 -20.28 -15.44
N GLY A 108 20.75 -20.62 -15.74
CA GLY A 108 20.28 -21.98 -16.03
C GLY A 108 19.25 -22.50 -15.04
N THR A 109 18.94 -23.79 -15.17
CA THR A 109 17.93 -24.46 -14.35
C THR A 109 18.49 -24.83 -12.98
N TRP A 110 17.72 -24.52 -11.95
CA TRP A 110 17.99 -24.86 -10.55
C TRP A 110 16.84 -25.66 -9.97
N TYR A 111 17.18 -26.58 -9.08
CA TYR A 111 16.27 -27.40 -8.30
C TYR A 111 16.39 -27.02 -6.84
N TRP A 112 15.29 -26.96 -6.11
CA TRP A 112 15.29 -26.60 -4.70
C TRP A 112 14.18 -27.28 -3.90
N GLN A 113 14.41 -27.39 -2.59
CA GLN A 113 13.44 -27.84 -1.61
C GLN A 113 13.58 -27.01 -0.34
N PHE A 114 12.46 -26.74 0.31
CA PHE A 114 12.41 -26.27 1.68
C PHE A 114 11.90 -27.39 2.58
N GLY A 115 12.20 -27.34 3.87
CA GLY A 115 11.78 -28.36 4.81
C GLY A 115 11.49 -27.79 6.19
N TYR A 116 10.55 -28.43 6.89
CA TYR A 116 10.16 -28.08 8.25
C TYR A 116 10.89 -28.98 9.24
N VAL A 117 11.55 -28.37 10.23
CA VAL A 117 12.27 -29.12 11.27
C VAL A 117 11.28 -29.67 12.29
N ARG A 118 11.38 -30.97 12.59
CA ARG A 118 10.51 -31.74 13.50
C ARG A 118 11.39 -32.58 14.41
N GLY A 119 11.78 -32.01 15.56
CA GLY A 119 12.82 -32.59 16.40
C GLY A 119 14.11 -32.76 15.60
N ASP A 120 14.64 -33.98 15.54
CA ASP A 120 15.88 -34.30 14.80
C ASP A 120 15.65 -34.55 13.29
N THR A 121 14.40 -34.52 12.82
CA THR A 121 14.05 -34.83 11.42
C THR A 121 13.64 -33.57 10.65
N THR A 122 13.65 -33.66 9.31
CA THR A 122 13.20 -32.59 8.42
C THR A 122 12.18 -33.13 7.44
N GLU A 123 10.99 -32.55 7.44
CA GLU A 123 9.92 -32.82 6.49
C GLU A 123 10.14 -31.95 5.24
N TRP A 124 10.66 -32.52 4.16
CA TRP A 124 10.97 -31.80 2.92
C TRP A 124 9.75 -31.63 2.01
N SER A 125 9.69 -30.51 1.31
CA SER A 125 8.73 -30.25 0.22
C SER A 125 9.01 -31.15 -0.99
N ASP A 126 8.14 -31.11 -2.00
CA ASP A 126 8.48 -31.61 -3.34
C ASP A 126 9.70 -30.87 -3.92
N ILE A 127 10.43 -31.53 -4.83
CA ILE A 127 11.49 -30.89 -5.60
C ILE A 127 10.87 -29.89 -6.58
N LEU A 128 11.20 -28.62 -6.39
CA LEU A 128 10.76 -27.53 -7.24
C LEU A 128 11.89 -27.16 -8.21
N GLN A 129 11.55 -26.73 -9.41
CA GLN A 129 12.52 -26.22 -10.39
C GLN A 129 12.22 -24.76 -10.76
N PHE A 130 13.24 -24.00 -11.11
CA PHE A 130 13.11 -22.66 -11.69
C PHE A 130 14.30 -22.36 -12.60
N ASN A 131 14.18 -21.35 -13.44
CA ASN A 131 15.23 -20.95 -14.38
C ASN A 131 15.75 -19.55 -14.06
N VAL A 132 17.06 -19.41 -13.92
CA VAL A 132 17.73 -18.12 -13.77
C VAL A 132 18.21 -17.67 -15.14
N MET A 133 17.75 -16.51 -15.61
CA MET A 133 18.18 -15.93 -16.87
C MET A 133 19.45 -15.11 -16.67
N GLU A 134 20.28 -15.06 -17.72
CA GLU A 134 21.37 -14.09 -17.80
C GLU A 134 20.79 -12.68 -18.01
N ASN A 135 21.14 -11.75 -17.12
CA ASN A 135 20.77 -10.34 -17.22
C ASN A 135 21.82 -9.46 -16.50
N PRO A 136 22.65 -8.70 -17.23
CA PRO A 136 23.64 -7.80 -16.63
C PRO A 136 23.05 -6.66 -15.79
N GLU A 137 21.78 -6.29 -16.02
CA GLU A 137 21.07 -5.21 -15.31
C GLU A 137 20.25 -5.71 -14.11
N LYS A 138 20.45 -6.97 -13.72
CA LYS A 138 19.74 -7.60 -12.61
C LYS A 138 20.07 -6.91 -11.28
N PHE A 139 19.06 -6.79 -10.42
CA PHE A 139 19.23 -6.26 -9.08
C PHE A 139 19.89 -7.30 -8.17
N ILE A 140 21.16 -7.08 -7.78
CA ILE A 140 21.98 -8.00 -7.00
C ILE A 140 22.60 -7.25 -5.80
N PRO A 141 21.82 -7.02 -4.73
CA PRO A 141 22.32 -6.37 -3.53
C PRO A 141 23.37 -7.24 -2.81
N PRO A 142 24.31 -6.63 -2.04
CA PRO A 142 25.29 -7.37 -1.26
C PRO A 142 24.67 -8.34 -0.24
N SER A 143 25.44 -9.32 0.23
CA SER A 143 25.00 -10.19 1.31
C SER A 143 24.90 -9.45 2.65
N TYR A 144 24.13 -10.00 3.61
CA TYR A 144 24.06 -9.46 4.97
C TYR A 144 25.45 -9.35 5.61
N LYS A 145 26.30 -10.36 5.43
CA LYS A 145 27.69 -10.34 5.90
C LYS A 145 28.48 -9.15 5.33
N SER A 146 28.36 -8.90 4.03
CA SER A 146 29.03 -7.77 3.36
C SER A 146 28.52 -6.41 3.86
N LEU A 147 27.22 -6.31 4.17
CA LEU A 147 26.66 -5.12 4.81
C LEU A 147 27.25 -4.92 6.20
N MET A 148 27.29 -5.97 7.01
CA MET A 148 27.78 -5.87 8.39
C MET A 148 29.26 -5.51 8.50
N GLU A 149 30.09 -5.97 7.55
CA GLU A 149 31.50 -5.58 7.46
C GLU A 149 31.69 -4.07 7.19
N LYS A 150 30.70 -3.42 6.57
CA LYS A 150 30.72 -1.99 6.24
C LYS A 150 29.96 -1.10 7.23
N LEU A 151 29.20 -1.69 8.17
CA LEU A 151 28.46 -0.92 9.15
C LEU A 151 29.43 -0.18 10.10
N PRO A 152 29.30 1.15 10.27
CA PRO A 152 30.11 1.88 11.24
C PRO A 152 29.90 1.37 12.67
N ARG A 153 31.00 1.33 13.44
CA ARG A 153 30.97 0.95 14.87
C ARG A 153 30.71 2.12 15.81
N GLU A 154 31.04 3.33 15.38
CA GLU A 154 30.90 4.54 16.18
C GLU A 154 29.54 5.17 15.99
N HIS A 155 29.04 5.82 17.04
CA HIS A 155 27.80 6.58 17.02
C HIS A 155 28.04 8.07 16.82
N PRO A 156 27.17 8.78 16.06
CA PRO A 156 25.95 8.27 15.42
C PRO A 156 26.25 7.40 14.20
N ARG A 157 25.38 6.43 13.90
CA ARG A 157 25.51 5.51 12.74
C ARG A 157 24.22 5.24 11.99
N VAL A 158 23.11 5.88 12.35
CA VAL A 158 21.82 5.70 11.68
C VAL A 158 21.43 6.94 10.88
N LEU A 159 21.18 8.07 11.55
CA LEU A 159 20.74 9.31 10.87
C LEU A 159 21.88 9.98 10.10
N VAL A 160 23.07 9.98 10.69
CA VAL A 160 24.34 10.47 10.13
C VAL A 160 25.44 9.54 10.61
N PHE A 161 26.55 9.40 9.90
CA PHE A 161 27.70 8.64 10.43
C PHE A 161 28.67 9.59 11.15
N GLU A 162 29.24 9.18 12.28
CA GLU A 162 30.17 10.00 13.07
C GLU A 162 31.30 10.57 12.19
N SER A 163 31.88 9.71 11.34
CA SER A 163 32.97 10.06 10.41
C SER A 163 32.66 11.20 9.42
N GLU A 164 31.38 11.45 9.10
CA GLU A 164 30.95 12.51 8.17
C GLU A 164 30.22 13.65 8.88
N TRP A 165 29.96 13.55 10.19
CA TRP A 165 29.01 14.44 10.87
C TRP A 165 29.40 15.92 10.80
N THR A 166 30.69 16.23 10.95
CA THR A 166 31.20 17.61 10.85
C THR A 166 31.00 18.19 9.44
N ASP A 167 31.30 17.42 8.40
CA ASP A 167 31.10 17.82 7.01
C ASP A 167 29.61 17.95 6.66
N PHE A 168 28.78 17.03 7.17
CA PHE A 168 27.33 17.08 7.05
C PHE A 168 26.76 18.39 7.64
N ILE A 169 27.19 18.80 8.84
CA ILE A 169 26.78 20.08 9.44
C ILE A 169 27.15 21.25 8.53
N GLN A 170 28.37 21.25 7.97
CA GLN A 170 28.82 22.34 7.12
C GLN A 170 27.99 22.42 5.82
N LYS A 171 27.81 21.29 5.13
CA LYS A 171 27.02 21.23 3.89
C LYS A 171 25.55 21.54 4.10
N SER A 172 24.98 21.17 5.25
CA SER A 172 23.59 21.45 5.57
C SER A 172 23.25 22.95 5.58
N ARG A 173 24.24 23.85 5.77
CA ARG A 173 24.02 25.30 5.81
C ARG A 173 23.48 25.89 4.51
N GLU A 174 23.67 25.18 3.40
CA GLU A 174 23.17 25.57 2.07
C GLU A 174 21.75 25.02 1.79
N LYS A 175 21.18 24.24 2.72
CA LYS A 175 19.87 23.58 2.58
C LYS A 175 18.82 24.34 3.36
N GLU A 176 17.72 24.70 2.71
CA GLU A 176 16.61 25.42 3.37
C GLU A 176 15.96 24.61 4.49
N GLU A 177 15.89 23.28 4.33
CA GLU A 177 15.34 22.36 5.34
C GLU A 177 16.06 22.45 6.68
N ARG A 178 17.34 22.82 6.69
CA ARG A 178 18.11 23.00 7.93
C ARG A 178 17.45 24.05 8.82
N GLU A 179 17.05 25.17 8.24
CA GLU A 179 16.42 26.25 8.99
C GLU A 179 15.02 25.85 9.48
N TRP A 180 14.30 25.00 8.75
CA TRP A 180 13.00 24.48 9.22
C TRP A 180 13.15 23.70 10.53
N TYR A 181 14.15 22.81 10.61
CA TYR A 181 14.46 22.08 11.85
C TYR A 181 14.87 23.02 12.98
N ILE A 182 15.76 23.99 12.73
CA ILE A 182 16.27 24.90 13.77
C ILE A 182 15.15 25.82 14.29
N GLN A 183 14.35 26.40 13.41
CA GLN A 183 13.21 27.23 13.80
C GLN A 183 12.21 26.43 14.63
N LYS A 184 11.81 25.25 14.15
CA LYS A 184 10.85 24.41 14.86
C LYS A 184 11.39 23.92 16.20
N ALA A 185 12.67 23.55 16.28
CA ALA A 185 13.30 23.17 17.54
C ALA A 185 13.32 24.33 18.55
N ASN A 186 13.58 25.56 18.11
CA ASN A 186 13.53 26.74 18.97
C ASN A 186 12.10 27.04 19.48
N GLU A 187 11.06 26.75 18.70
CA GLU A 187 9.68 26.82 19.19
C GLU A 187 9.44 25.75 20.26
N ILE A 188 9.84 24.51 19.99
CA ILE A 188 9.58 23.35 20.86
C ILE A 188 10.20 23.53 22.25
N ILE A 189 11.45 24.00 22.36
CA ILE A 189 12.12 24.18 23.68
C ILE A 189 11.41 25.21 24.59
N ASN A 190 10.53 26.04 24.03
CA ASN A 190 9.73 27.02 24.76
C ASN A 190 8.29 26.53 25.03
N THR A 191 7.94 25.29 24.64
CA THR A 191 6.63 24.69 24.90
C THR A 191 6.62 23.92 26.21
N GLU A 192 5.51 23.98 26.95
CA GLU A 192 5.34 23.16 28.14
C GLU A 192 5.26 21.68 27.79
N ARG A 193 5.80 20.85 28.70
CA ARG A 193 5.70 19.39 28.59
C ARG A 193 4.31 18.94 29.00
N VAL A 194 3.84 17.88 28.34
CA VAL A 194 2.47 17.44 28.45
C VAL A 194 2.37 16.31 29.45
N ASN A 195 1.43 16.43 30.40
CA ASN A 195 0.95 15.31 31.20
C ASN A 195 -0.08 14.53 30.35
N LEU A 196 0.20 13.25 30.08
CA LEU A 196 -0.68 12.43 29.23
C LEU A 196 -2.10 12.32 29.80
N ASP A 197 -2.22 12.12 31.12
CA ASP A 197 -3.51 11.89 31.77
C ASP A 197 -4.41 13.13 31.76
N GLU A 198 -3.81 14.32 31.73
CA GLU A 198 -4.53 15.59 31.62
C GLU A 198 -4.87 15.94 30.17
N ALA A 199 -4.10 15.45 29.19
CA ALA A 199 -4.21 15.84 27.80
C ALA A 199 -5.09 14.92 26.94
N VAL A 200 -5.29 13.66 27.35
CA VAL A 200 -6.19 12.72 26.68
C VAL A 200 -7.64 13.05 27.05
N ASN A 201 -8.45 13.41 26.06
CA ASN A 201 -9.85 13.69 26.29
C ASN A 201 -10.68 12.40 26.28
N THR A 202 -11.14 11.99 27.46
CA THR A 202 -11.97 10.79 27.65
C THR A 202 -13.47 11.06 27.57
N SER A 203 -13.93 12.32 27.57
CA SER A 203 -15.35 12.65 27.60
C SER A 203 -16.12 12.19 26.36
N PHE A 204 -15.45 12.13 25.20
CA PHE A 204 -16.05 11.63 23.95
C PHE A 204 -16.47 10.15 23.99
N MET A 205 -16.10 9.41 25.04
CA MET A 205 -16.47 8.00 25.18
C MET A 205 -17.83 7.77 25.84
N GLU A 206 -18.36 8.76 26.58
CA GLU A 206 -19.58 8.61 27.40
C GLU A 206 -20.82 8.27 26.54
N GLU A 207 -20.87 8.79 25.32
CA GLU A 207 -22.00 8.63 24.39
C GLU A 207 -21.82 7.44 23.41
N LEU A 208 -20.70 6.70 23.48
CA LEU A 208 -20.42 5.62 22.54
C LEU A 208 -21.06 4.29 22.98
N GLU A 209 -21.89 3.73 22.10
CA GLU A 209 -22.77 2.59 22.38
C GLU A 209 -22.06 1.25 22.60
N ASN A 210 -20.82 1.08 22.09
CA ASN A 210 -20.11 -0.19 22.15
C ASN A 210 -18.60 -0.05 22.42
N GLU A 211 -18.02 -1.13 22.95
CA GLU A 211 -16.62 -1.17 23.38
C GLU A 211 -15.62 -1.02 22.22
N VAL A 212 -15.98 -1.41 21.00
CA VAL A 212 -15.12 -1.21 19.81
C VAL A 212 -14.98 0.29 19.52
N LYS A 213 -16.09 1.04 19.54
CA LYS A 213 -16.08 2.50 19.35
C LYS A 213 -15.33 3.20 20.48
N LYS A 214 -15.57 2.83 21.74
CA LYS A 214 -14.84 3.39 22.90
C LYS A 214 -13.33 3.17 22.79
N LYS A 215 -12.92 1.93 22.49
CA LYS A 215 -11.51 1.59 22.28
C LYS A 215 -10.89 2.37 21.12
N ALA A 216 -11.61 2.55 20.01
CA ALA A 216 -11.15 3.36 18.89
C ALA A 216 -10.98 4.84 19.27
N MET A 217 -11.88 5.39 20.07
CA MET A 217 -11.82 6.77 20.55
C MET A 217 -10.62 7.03 21.46
N ILE A 218 -10.45 6.23 22.52
CA ILE A 218 -9.29 6.38 23.44
C ILE A 218 -7.96 6.18 22.70
N THR A 219 -7.90 5.21 21.77
CA THR A 219 -6.71 4.98 20.94
C THR A 219 -6.40 6.19 20.06
N ARG A 220 -7.42 6.86 19.51
CA ARG A 220 -7.22 8.07 18.71
C ARG A 220 -6.69 9.22 19.57
N GLU A 221 -7.33 9.48 20.71
CA GLU A 221 -6.98 10.62 21.56
C GLU A 221 -5.60 10.44 22.21
N SER A 222 -5.25 9.21 22.62
CA SER A 222 -3.90 8.89 23.09
C SER A 222 -2.85 9.14 21.99
N ARG A 223 -3.11 8.64 20.78
CA ARG A 223 -2.19 8.79 19.64
C ARG A 223 -1.98 10.23 19.23
N ARG A 224 -2.98 11.10 19.34
CA ARG A 224 -2.82 12.53 19.03
C ARG A 224 -1.72 13.18 19.87
N ILE A 225 -1.61 12.79 21.14
CA ILE A 225 -0.57 13.29 22.06
C ILE A 225 0.77 12.64 21.76
N VAL A 226 0.79 11.31 21.62
CA VAL A 226 2.01 10.53 21.36
C VAL A 226 2.67 10.92 20.03
N ASP A 227 1.89 11.05 18.95
CA ASP A 227 2.40 11.43 17.62
C ASP A 227 2.96 12.87 17.63
N ARG A 228 2.37 13.79 18.42
CA ARG A 228 2.89 15.15 18.58
C ARG A 228 4.23 15.15 19.32
N GLU A 229 4.35 14.44 20.43
CA GLU A 229 5.61 14.40 21.17
C GLU A 229 6.71 13.65 20.41
N GLU A 230 6.38 12.59 19.67
CA GLU A 230 7.32 11.96 18.74
C GLU A 230 7.85 12.97 17.72
N GLN A 231 6.97 13.75 17.09
CA GLN A 231 7.37 14.79 16.13
C GLN A 231 8.29 15.83 16.77
N ASN A 232 7.99 16.27 17.99
CA ASN A 232 8.83 17.21 18.73
C ASN A 232 10.24 16.62 18.97
N ILE A 233 10.31 15.38 19.44
CA ILE A 233 11.58 14.68 19.71
C ILE A 233 12.37 14.46 18.42
N ASP A 234 11.71 14.07 17.33
CA ASP A 234 12.33 13.86 16.01
C ASP A 234 12.99 15.14 15.50
N VAL A 235 12.29 16.28 15.61
CA VAL A 235 12.80 17.61 15.24
C VAL A 235 13.97 18.02 16.14
N LEU A 236 13.85 17.90 17.46
CA LEU A 236 14.92 18.24 18.40
C LEU A 236 16.18 17.40 18.16
N THR A 237 16.01 16.10 17.90
CA THR A 237 17.11 15.18 17.60
C THR A 237 17.85 15.60 16.33
N ARG A 238 17.12 15.89 15.25
CA ARG A 238 17.72 16.37 13.99
C ARG A 238 18.34 17.75 14.12
N ALA A 239 17.72 18.66 14.87
CA ALA A 239 18.28 19.98 15.15
C ALA A 239 19.59 19.89 15.96
N TYR A 240 19.70 18.95 16.90
CA TYR A 240 20.97 18.64 17.56
C TYR A 240 22.00 18.12 16.56
N LEU A 241 21.65 17.16 15.70
CA LEU A 241 22.56 16.67 14.66
C LEU A 241 23.00 17.77 13.68
N LEU A 242 22.19 18.80 13.44
CA LEU A 242 22.55 19.92 12.56
C LEU A 242 23.38 21.04 13.23
N THR A 243 23.49 21.04 14.57
CA THR A 243 24.03 22.20 15.31
C THR A 243 24.94 21.87 16.48
N LYS A 244 24.90 20.65 17.00
CA LYS A 244 25.49 20.22 18.28
C LYS A 244 25.08 21.08 19.50
N LYS A 245 23.96 21.82 19.41
CA LYS A 245 23.45 22.65 20.53
C LYS A 245 22.82 21.77 21.60
N ARG A 246 23.44 21.78 22.79
CA ARG A 246 23.01 20.95 23.93
C ARG A 246 21.55 21.17 24.36
N ALA A 247 21.02 22.38 24.23
CA ALA A 247 19.63 22.69 24.58
C ALA A 247 18.60 21.78 23.86
N TYR A 248 18.85 21.41 22.60
CA TYR A 248 17.94 20.53 21.86
C TYR A 248 17.99 19.09 22.37
N LEU A 249 19.19 18.59 22.68
CA LEU A 249 19.39 17.27 23.28
C LEU A 249 18.75 17.20 24.66
N ASP A 250 19.01 18.21 25.51
CA ASP A 250 18.50 18.23 26.89
C ASP A 250 16.96 18.25 26.92
N ASP A 251 16.31 18.99 26.02
CA ASP A 251 14.84 19.00 25.91
C ASP A 251 14.30 17.69 25.33
N ALA A 252 14.95 17.14 24.28
CA ALA A 252 14.56 15.85 23.71
C ALA A 252 14.60 14.73 24.76
N MET A 253 15.69 14.65 25.53
CA MET A 253 15.83 13.65 26.59
C MET A 253 14.79 13.81 27.69
N LYS A 254 14.46 15.04 28.10
CA LYS A 254 13.39 15.30 29.07
C LYS A 254 12.02 14.84 28.56
N ARG A 255 11.72 15.02 27.27
CA ARG A 255 10.48 14.54 26.66
C ARG A 255 10.45 13.02 26.53
N ILE A 256 11.57 12.40 26.19
CA ILE A 256 11.68 10.93 26.13
C ILE A 256 11.49 10.31 27.52
N GLU A 257 12.13 10.85 28.55
CA GLU A 257 11.97 10.41 29.94
C GLU A 257 10.49 10.50 30.38
N GLU A 258 9.80 11.58 30.01
CA GLU A 258 8.36 11.74 30.23
C GLU A 258 7.54 10.69 29.47
N MET A 259 7.78 10.50 28.17
CA MET A 259 7.09 9.49 27.35
C MET A 259 7.28 8.06 27.87
N VAL A 260 8.47 7.73 28.37
CA VAL A 260 8.75 6.41 28.98
C VAL A 260 7.91 6.22 30.25
N SER A 261 7.68 7.29 31.02
CA SER A 261 6.87 7.22 32.24
C SER A 261 5.39 6.91 31.97
N TRP A 262 4.89 7.26 30.78
CA TRP A 262 3.49 7.08 30.37
C TRP A 262 3.06 5.61 30.25
N LYS A 263 4.00 4.66 30.22
CA LYS A 263 3.68 3.22 30.23
C LYS A 263 2.76 2.80 31.38
N ASN A 264 2.78 3.56 32.48
CA ASN A 264 1.96 3.29 33.65
C ASN A 264 0.58 3.99 33.61
N SER A 265 0.30 4.80 32.59
CA SER A 265 -0.96 5.53 32.45
C SER A 265 -2.07 4.63 31.90
N PRO A 266 -3.30 4.69 32.46
CA PRO A 266 -4.45 3.99 31.92
C PRO A 266 -4.93 4.56 30.57
N HIS A 267 -4.49 5.76 30.19
CA HIS A 267 -4.87 6.43 28.94
C HIS A 267 -3.95 6.09 27.76
N LEU A 268 -2.83 5.40 28.01
CA LEU A 268 -1.91 4.95 26.96
C LEU A 268 -2.40 3.64 26.33
N VAL A 269 -3.27 3.72 25.33
CA VAL A 269 -3.85 2.55 24.63
C VAL A 269 -3.29 2.41 23.21
N GLY A 270 -3.03 1.17 22.77
CA GLY A 270 -2.68 0.83 21.38
C GLY A 270 -1.24 0.32 21.17
N ASP A 271 -1.05 -0.46 20.10
CA ASP A 271 0.23 -1.03 19.64
C ASP A 271 1.22 0.03 19.12
N PHE A 272 0.72 1.17 18.62
CA PHE A 272 1.54 2.26 18.12
C PHE A 272 2.49 2.88 19.15
N ASN A 273 2.17 2.79 20.44
CA ASN A 273 3.03 3.33 21.50
C ASN A 273 4.37 2.60 21.55
N GLN A 274 4.36 1.29 21.29
CA GLN A 274 5.57 0.47 21.27
C GLN A 274 6.52 0.88 20.14
N ALA A 275 6.00 1.02 18.92
CA ALA A 275 6.80 1.45 17.78
C ALA A 275 7.30 2.89 17.95
N THR A 276 6.47 3.80 18.46
CA THR A 276 6.89 5.17 18.74
C THR A 276 7.99 5.22 19.79
N LEU A 277 7.85 4.50 20.91
CA LEU A 277 8.89 4.43 21.95
C LEU A 277 10.20 3.85 21.41
N LEU A 278 10.12 2.76 20.63
CA LEU A 278 11.30 2.20 19.96
C LEU A 278 11.97 3.23 19.04
N SER A 279 11.18 3.97 18.27
CA SER A 279 11.66 5.03 17.36
C SER A 279 12.41 6.12 18.12
N VAL A 280 11.77 6.77 19.09
CA VAL A 280 12.39 7.91 19.80
C VAL A 280 13.57 7.49 20.66
N THR A 281 13.50 6.33 21.31
CA THR A 281 14.58 5.86 22.19
C THR A 281 15.81 5.42 21.40
N SER A 282 15.63 4.71 20.27
CA SER A 282 16.75 4.31 19.41
C SER A 282 17.41 5.49 18.70
N LEU A 283 16.62 6.45 18.20
CA LEU A 283 17.16 7.66 17.58
C LEU A 283 17.95 8.51 18.58
N ALA A 284 17.44 8.67 19.81
CA ALA A 284 18.15 9.38 20.86
C ALA A 284 19.42 8.65 21.31
N TYR A 285 19.35 7.32 21.45
CA TYR A 285 20.50 6.50 21.80
C TYR A 285 21.65 6.67 20.79
N ASP A 286 21.33 6.58 19.50
CA ASP A 286 22.31 6.75 18.42
C ASP A 286 22.83 8.19 18.33
N SER A 287 21.92 9.16 18.32
CA SER A 287 22.25 10.56 18.01
C SER A 287 22.93 11.28 19.17
N PHE A 288 22.63 10.91 20.41
CA PHE A 288 23.15 11.57 21.62
C PHE A 288 24.23 10.75 22.33
N TYR A 289 24.61 9.59 21.78
CA TYR A 289 25.43 8.56 22.42
C TYR A 289 26.57 9.07 23.31
N GLN A 290 27.38 9.99 22.80
CA GLN A 290 28.57 10.51 23.47
C GLN A 290 28.25 11.43 24.68
N MET A 291 27.05 12.00 24.72
CA MET A 291 26.61 12.96 25.73
C MET A 291 25.66 12.34 26.76
N LEU A 292 25.14 11.13 26.50
CA LEU A 292 24.24 10.43 27.40
C LEU A 292 24.97 10.00 28.68
N THR A 293 24.31 10.21 29.82
CA THR A 293 24.76 9.62 31.09
C THR A 293 24.55 8.10 31.08
N GLU A 294 25.28 7.38 31.93
CA GLU A 294 25.10 5.93 32.08
C GLU A 294 23.66 5.54 32.47
N LYS A 295 22.98 6.38 33.26
CA LYS A 295 21.56 6.17 33.60
C LYS A 295 20.68 6.26 32.35
N GLN A 296 20.89 7.27 31.52
CA GLN A 296 20.12 7.46 30.28
C GLN A 296 20.42 6.35 29.28
N LYS A 297 21.69 5.96 29.09
CA LYS A 297 22.03 4.82 28.21
C LYS A 297 21.32 3.54 28.65
N LYS A 298 21.33 3.22 29.95
CA LYS A 298 20.64 2.03 30.48
C LYS A 298 19.13 2.10 30.26
N MET A 299 18.52 3.25 30.50
CA MET A 299 17.08 3.46 30.26
C MET A 299 16.74 3.23 28.78
N LEU A 300 17.45 3.91 27.87
CA LEU A 300 17.20 3.80 26.43
C LEU A 300 17.43 2.37 25.92
N LEU A 301 18.51 1.71 26.34
CA LEU A 301 18.77 0.31 25.97
C LEU A 301 17.71 -0.66 26.50
N HIS A 302 17.20 -0.43 27.71
CA HIS A 302 16.11 -1.23 28.27
C HIS A 302 14.85 -1.11 27.40
N GLU A 303 14.48 0.12 27.05
CA GLU A 303 13.34 0.43 26.20
C GLU A 303 13.50 -0.14 24.79
N ILE A 304 14.67 0.03 24.17
CA ILE A 304 14.95 -0.53 22.84
C ILE A 304 14.88 -2.06 22.90
N LYS A 305 15.41 -2.67 23.96
CA LYS A 305 15.37 -4.12 24.14
C LYS A 305 13.95 -4.65 24.25
N GLU A 306 13.15 -4.08 25.14
CA GLU A 306 11.77 -4.50 25.38
C GLU A 306 10.93 -4.31 24.11
N ASN A 307 10.85 -3.08 23.61
CA ASN A 307 9.98 -2.76 22.48
C ASN A 307 10.46 -3.45 21.19
N GLY A 308 11.78 -3.56 20.97
CA GLY A 308 12.35 -4.26 19.82
C GLY A 308 12.10 -5.78 19.87
N SER A 309 12.14 -6.38 21.06
CA SER A 309 11.88 -7.82 21.23
C SER A 309 10.44 -8.17 20.89
N ASP A 310 9.43 -7.44 21.39
CA ASP A 310 8.05 -7.84 21.09
C ASP A 310 7.66 -7.51 19.64
N ILE A 311 8.18 -6.42 19.05
CA ILE A 311 7.98 -6.17 17.61
C ILE A 311 8.60 -7.29 16.77
N PHE A 312 9.82 -7.73 17.10
CA PHE A 312 10.44 -8.87 16.42
C PHE A 312 9.64 -10.16 16.60
N SER A 313 9.18 -10.42 17.83
CA SER A 313 8.35 -11.57 18.17
C SER A 313 7.00 -11.53 17.46
N ASP A 314 6.47 -10.36 17.12
CA ASP A 314 5.29 -10.20 16.26
C ASP A 314 5.62 -10.44 14.77
N PHE A 315 6.78 -9.99 14.30
CA PHE A 315 7.20 -10.10 12.90
C PHE A 315 7.56 -11.51 12.45
N ALA A 316 8.56 -12.13 13.08
CA ALA A 316 9.15 -13.38 12.60
C ALA A 316 8.09 -14.45 12.41
N ASN A 317 8.16 -15.37 11.45
CA ASN A 317 7.12 -16.37 11.18
C ASN A 317 5.69 -15.80 10.95
N ARG A 318 5.51 -14.53 10.58
CA ARG A 318 4.21 -13.90 10.32
C ARG A 318 4.29 -12.88 9.18
N LEU A 319 5.04 -11.79 9.37
CA LEU A 319 5.13 -10.65 8.46
C LEU A 319 5.61 -11.05 7.06
N GLU A 320 6.56 -11.96 6.96
CA GLU A 320 7.15 -12.48 5.72
C GLU A 320 6.16 -13.26 4.85
N ASN A 321 5.07 -13.78 5.44
CA ASN A 321 4.07 -14.57 4.74
C ASN A 321 2.69 -13.92 4.68
N HIS A 322 2.44 -12.87 5.45
CA HIS A 322 1.20 -12.10 5.36
C HIS A 322 1.13 -11.29 4.05
N ILE A 323 -0.03 -11.20 3.41
CA ILE A 323 -0.19 -10.53 2.10
C ILE A 323 0.22 -9.06 2.16
N ALA A 324 -0.31 -8.34 3.14
CA ALA A 324 0.05 -6.96 3.47
C ALA A 324 -0.32 -6.72 4.93
N ASP A 325 0.68 -6.49 5.77
CA ASP A 325 0.47 -6.09 7.16
C ASP A 325 0.68 -4.58 7.27
N ASN A 326 -0.43 -3.85 7.29
CA ASN A 326 -0.44 -2.43 6.98
C ASN A 326 0.46 -1.61 7.91
N HIS A 327 0.30 -1.71 9.23
CA HIS A 327 1.10 -0.90 10.16
C HIS A 327 2.59 -1.26 10.09
N ASN A 328 2.85 -2.55 9.90
CA ASN A 328 4.21 -3.07 9.83
C ASN A 328 4.94 -2.60 8.57
N TRP A 329 4.27 -2.61 7.41
CA TRP A 329 4.82 -2.08 6.16
C TRP A 329 4.96 -0.56 6.17
N GLN A 330 3.99 0.14 6.76
CA GLN A 330 3.96 1.60 6.80
C GLN A 330 5.11 2.19 7.61
N MET A 331 5.30 1.72 8.84
CA MET A 331 6.20 2.37 9.80
C MET A 331 7.02 1.38 10.61
N ASN A 332 6.41 0.34 11.19
CA ASN A 332 7.08 -0.45 12.25
C ASN A 332 8.31 -1.19 11.72
N PHE A 333 8.27 -1.70 10.48
CA PHE A 333 9.43 -2.38 9.89
C PHE A 333 10.63 -1.45 9.73
N ARG A 334 10.42 -0.21 9.26
CA ARG A 334 11.47 0.80 9.18
C ARG A 334 12.01 1.17 10.56
N ILE A 335 11.11 1.44 11.52
CA ILE A 335 11.49 1.78 12.89
C ILE A 335 12.34 0.67 13.50
N PHE A 336 11.86 -0.57 13.40
CA PHE A 336 12.57 -1.76 13.85
C PHE A 336 13.94 -1.91 13.19
N THR A 337 14.01 -1.73 11.87
CA THR A 337 15.26 -1.77 11.11
C THR A 337 16.26 -0.77 11.68
N MET A 338 15.87 0.51 11.77
CA MET A 338 16.77 1.57 12.25
C MET A 338 17.21 1.33 13.70
N ALA A 339 16.30 0.89 14.57
CA ALA A 339 16.61 0.56 15.95
C ALA A 339 17.58 -0.62 16.07
N ALA A 340 17.36 -1.69 15.30
CA ALA A 340 18.23 -2.86 15.29
C ALA A 340 19.67 -2.49 14.89
N PHE A 341 19.85 -1.65 13.87
CA PHE A 341 21.16 -1.16 13.47
C PHE A 341 21.77 -0.18 14.47
N ALA A 342 20.95 0.62 15.17
CA ALA A 342 21.43 1.51 16.23
C ALA A 342 22.10 0.72 17.36
N VAL A 343 21.54 -0.40 17.82
CA VAL A 343 22.05 -1.17 18.98
C VAL A 343 22.85 -2.42 18.61
N TYR A 344 23.23 -2.58 17.34
CA TYR A 344 23.99 -3.74 16.88
C TYR A 344 25.34 -3.85 17.62
N GLY A 345 25.59 -5.01 18.23
CA GLY A 345 26.78 -5.28 19.03
C GLY A 345 26.68 -4.87 20.51
N GLU A 346 25.58 -4.22 20.91
CA GLU A 346 25.36 -3.75 22.29
C GLU A 346 24.19 -4.49 22.96
N ILE A 347 23.13 -4.76 22.19
CA ILE A 347 22.05 -5.67 22.58
C ILE A 347 22.27 -7.02 21.87
N PRO A 348 22.42 -8.16 22.57
CA PRO A 348 22.67 -9.46 21.94
C PRO A 348 21.62 -9.85 20.89
N GLU A 349 20.35 -9.55 21.15
CA GLU A 349 19.23 -9.85 20.27
C GLU A 349 19.29 -9.08 18.92
N ALA A 350 19.97 -7.93 18.89
CA ALA A 350 20.06 -7.08 17.69
C ALA A 350 20.77 -7.75 16.51
N GLY A 351 21.58 -8.79 16.77
CA GLY A 351 22.16 -9.63 15.71
C GLY A 351 21.08 -10.29 14.85
N LEU A 352 20.10 -10.94 15.49
CA LEU A 352 18.97 -11.57 14.78
C LEU A 352 18.07 -10.52 14.13
N TRP A 353 17.87 -9.37 14.78
CA TRP A 353 17.00 -8.32 14.27
C TRP A 353 17.50 -7.71 12.98
N THR A 354 18.80 -7.36 12.93
CA THR A 354 19.42 -6.81 11.73
C THR A 354 19.46 -7.82 10.58
N GLU A 355 19.73 -9.10 10.88
CA GLU A 355 19.68 -10.18 9.89
C GLU A 355 18.27 -10.36 9.31
N TYR A 356 17.25 -10.43 10.17
CA TYR A 356 15.86 -10.55 9.76
C TYR A 356 15.41 -9.35 8.92
N ALA A 357 15.64 -8.13 9.41
CA ALA A 357 15.23 -6.91 8.73
C ALA A 357 15.87 -6.80 7.35
N TYR A 358 17.19 -6.97 7.25
CA TYR A 358 17.87 -6.88 5.97
C TYR A 358 17.39 -7.94 4.98
N ASN A 359 17.37 -9.21 5.40
CA ASN A 359 17.00 -10.30 4.51
C ASN A 359 15.51 -10.27 4.12
N LEU A 360 14.62 -9.82 5.01
CA LEU A 360 13.21 -9.67 4.65
C LEU A 360 13.01 -8.56 3.62
N TRP A 361 13.74 -7.44 3.73
CA TRP A 361 13.70 -6.39 2.72
C TRP A 361 14.05 -6.96 1.35
N LEU A 362 15.17 -7.68 1.25
CA LEU A 362 15.60 -8.32 0.01
C LEU A 362 14.59 -9.32 -0.54
N ALA A 363 13.94 -10.08 0.36
CA ALA A 363 13.06 -11.17 -0.04
C ALA A 363 11.76 -10.71 -0.69
N ARG A 364 11.19 -9.58 -0.25
CA ARG A 364 9.84 -9.19 -0.68
C ARG A 364 9.51 -7.69 -0.71
N PHE A 365 10.42 -6.81 -0.31
CA PHE A 365 10.23 -5.36 -0.41
C PHE A 365 11.04 -4.79 -1.58
N PRO A 366 10.73 -3.58 -2.05
CA PRO A 366 9.54 -2.77 -1.73
C PRO A 366 8.26 -3.26 -2.43
N GLY A 367 7.11 -2.86 -1.87
CA GLY A 367 5.79 -3.10 -2.45
C GLY A 367 5.34 -4.56 -2.44
N LEU A 368 4.11 -4.80 -2.91
CA LEU A 368 3.53 -6.14 -3.00
C LEU A 368 3.54 -6.65 -4.44
N ASN A 369 3.08 -5.81 -5.36
CA ASN A 369 3.05 -6.10 -6.79
C ASN A 369 4.33 -5.59 -7.44
N LYS A 370 4.92 -6.39 -8.35
CA LYS A 370 6.17 -6.04 -9.04
C LYS A 370 6.01 -4.87 -10.01
N ASP A 371 4.78 -4.56 -10.42
CA ASP A 371 4.48 -3.45 -11.35
C ASP A 371 4.55 -2.06 -10.70
N GLY A 372 4.87 -1.96 -9.40
CA GLY A 372 5.19 -0.70 -8.73
C GLY A 372 4.00 0.06 -8.15
N ALA A 373 2.76 -0.32 -8.51
CA ALA A 373 1.56 0.33 -8.00
C ALA A 373 1.18 -0.13 -6.59
N TRP A 374 0.46 0.74 -5.87
CA TRP A 374 0.15 0.52 -4.46
C TRP A 374 -1.16 -0.26 -4.26
N HIS A 375 -1.06 -1.43 -3.66
CA HIS A 375 -2.18 -2.36 -3.43
C HIS A 375 -3.29 -1.80 -2.52
N ASN A 376 -2.95 -0.92 -1.57
CA ASN A 376 -3.90 -0.31 -0.64
C ASN A 376 -4.46 1.06 -1.11
N GLY A 377 -4.14 1.47 -2.33
CA GLY A 377 -4.70 2.65 -2.97
C GLY A 377 -4.12 3.99 -2.52
N ASP A 378 -4.85 5.05 -2.83
CA ASP A 378 -4.33 6.40 -3.00
C ASP A 378 -3.83 7.01 -1.68
N SER A 379 -4.65 6.93 -0.63
CA SER A 379 -4.31 7.52 0.68
C SER A 379 -3.17 6.75 1.35
N TYR A 380 -3.31 5.41 1.41
CA TYR A 380 -2.40 4.54 2.13
C TYR A 380 -1.03 4.34 1.46
N PHE A 381 -0.85 4.80 0.23
CA PHE A 381 0.49 4.95 -0.34
C PHE A 381 1.34 5.94 0.47
N HIS A 382 0.77 7.08 0.86
CA HIS A 382 1.49 8.15 1.55
C HIS A 382 1.98 7.75 2.94
N THR A 383 1.34 6.76 3.57
CA THR A 383 1.75 6.27 4.89
C THR A 383 3.00 5.37 4.84
N ASN A 384 3.54 5.08 3.65
CA ASN A 384 4.71 4.23 3.45
C ASN A 384 5.94 5.01 2.92
N ILE A 385 5.79 6.31 2.62
CA ILE A 385 6.80 7.10 1.91
C ILE A 385 8.17 7.05 2.58
N ARG A 386 8.25 7.28 3.89
CA ARG A 386 9.52 7.19 4.63
C ARG A 386 10.09 5.78 4.60
N THR A 387 9.28 4.73 4.70
CA THR A 387 9.76 3.35 4.61
C THR A 387 10.31 3.01 3.24
N LEU A 388 9.63 3.46 2.18
CA LEU A 388 10.04 3.23 0.79
C LEU A 388 11.31 3.99 0.37
N VAL A 389 11.75 4.99 1.15
CA VAL A 389 12.95 5.79 0.86
C VAL A 389 14.04 5.59 1.92
N GLU A 390 13.75 5.74 3.20
CA GLU A 390 14.76 5.76 4.26
C GLU A 390 15.46 4.41 4.44
N VAL A 391 14.73 3.28 4.38
CA VAL A 391 15.33 1.92 4.50
C VAL A 391 16.34 1.64 3.37
N PRO A 392 15.97 1.70 2.09
CA PRO A 392 16.90 1.43 0.99
C PRO A 392 17.99 2.51 0.89
N TYR A 393 17.72 3.76 1.27
CA TYR A 393 18.74 4.81 1.31
C TYR A 393 19.79 4.53 2.40
N PHE A 394 19.37 4.08 3.59
CA PHE A 394 20.29 3.64 4.63
C PHE A 394 21.14 2.45 4.17
N TYR A 395 20.54 1.42 3.57
CA TYR A 395 21.30 0.30 3.02
C TYR A 395 22.26 0.72 1.90
N THR A 396 21.84 1.65 1.05
CA THR A 396 22.71 2.23 0.00
C THR A 396 23.90 2.94 0.61
N LYS A 397 23.68 3.74 1.66
CA LYS A 397 24.73 4.48 2.34
C LYS A 397 25.74 3.57 3.06
N VAL A 398 25.28 2.51 3.73
CA VAL A 398 26.16 1.55 4.40
C VAL A 398 26.95 0.73 3.39
N THR A 399 26.30 0.24 2.33
CA THR A 399 26.92 -0.75 1.43
C THR A 399 27.66 -0.13 0.25
N GLY A 400 27.30 1.09 -0.15
CA GLY A 400 27.68 1.70 -1.42
C GLY A 400 26.96 1.13 -2.65
N TYR A 401 26.02 0.20 -2.48
CA TYR A 401 25.23 -0.39 -3.56
C TYR A 401 23.88 0.33 -3.66
N ASP A 402 23.45 0.72 -4.86
CA ASP A 402 22.19 1.44 -5.05
C ASP A 402 20.96 0.50 -4.98
N PHE A 403 20.21 0.58 -3.87
CA PHE A 403 18.99 -0.18 -3.66
C PHE A 403 17.80 0.33 -4.49
N PHE A 404 17.87 1.53 -5.07
CA PHE A 404 16.83 2.08 -5.94
C PHE A 404 16.91 1.57 -7.38
N ARG A 405 17.96 0.79 -7.71
CA ARG A 405 18.01 -0.02 -8.95
C ARG A 405 16.96 -1.13 -8.99
N ASP A 406 16.28 -1.41 -7.88
CA ASP A 406 15.17 -2.35 -7.86
C ASP A 406 14.11 -1.94 -8.92
N PRO A 407 13.77 -2.83 -9.88
CA PRO A 407 12.83 -2.52 -10.95
C PRO A 407 11.46 -2.03 -10.48
N TRP A 408 11.06 -2.33 -9.24
CA TRP A 408 9.81 -1.86 -8.65
C TRP A 408 9.69 -0.33 -8.66
N TYR A 409 10.79 0.40 -8.42
CA TYR A 409 10.75 1.87 -8.38
C TYR A 409 10.43 2.51 -9.72
N LYS A 410 10.71 1.84 -10.85
CA LYS A 410 10.31 2.32 -12.19
C LYS A 410 8.79 2.32 -12.32
N GLY A 411 8.14 1.24 -11.90
CA GLY A 411 6.68 1.18 -11.87
C GLY A 411 6.07 2.14 -10.85
N SER A 412 6.72 2.30 -9.69
CA SER A 412 6.28 3.23 -8.65
C SER A 412 6.30 4.69 -9.13
N ALA A 413 7.30 5.08 -9.90
CA ALA A 413 7.35 6.40 -10.54
C ALA A 413 6.12 6.64 -11.44
N MET A 414 5.74 5.65 -12.25
CA MET A 414 4.54 5.75 -13.08
C MET A 414 3.27 5.78 -12.24
N TYR A 415 3.20 5.03 -11.14
CA TYR A 415 2.06 5.07 -10.21
C TYR A 415 1.90 6.46 -9.58
N VAL A 416 3.01 7.12 -9.21
CA VAL A 416 3.00 8.48 -8.69
C VAL A 416 2.37 9.47 -9.69
N ILE A 417 2.69 9.34 -10.98
CA ILE A 417 2.20 10.27 -11.99
C ILE A 417 0.76 9.93 -12.43
N PHE A 418 0.51 8.68 -12.85
CA PHE A 418 -0.76 8.28 -13.48
C PHE A 418 -1.91 8.09 -12.50
N GLN A 419 -1.65 7.81 -11.23
CA GLN A 419 -2.72 7.67 -10.22
C GLN A 419 -3.15 9.01 -9.65
N GLN A 420 -2.31 10.04 -9.77
CA GLN A 420 -2.65 11.40 -9.36
C GLN A 420 -1.76 12.41 -10.10
N PRO A 421 -2.19 12.88 -11.29
CA PRO A 421 -1.47 13.93 -12.03
C PRO A 421 -1.33 15.23 -11.21
N PRO A 422 -0.46 16.17 -11.64
CA PRO A 422 -0.35 17.46 -10.97
C PRO A 422 -1.72 18.15 -10.85
N PHE A 423 -1.94 18.79 -9.70
CA PHE A 423 -3.18 19.53 -9.37
C PHE A 423 -4.48 18.72 -9.48
N SER A 424 -4.39 17.38 -9.47
CA SER A 424 -5.52 16.50 -9.76
C SER A 424 -5.95 15.65 -8.57
N LYS A 425 -7.24 15.35 -8.53
CA LYS A 425 -7.85 14.31 -7.70
C LYS A 425 -7.21 12.97 -8.02
N SER A 426 -6.95 12.16 -6.99
CA SER A 426 -6.45 10.79 -7.18
C SER A 426 -7.48 9.88 -7.85
N GLY A 427 -7.00 8.79 -8.45
CA GLY A 427 -7.76 7.85 -9.26
C GLY A 427 -8.91 7.10 -8.57
N GLY A 428 -9.07 7.22 -7.26
CA GLY A 428 -10.25 6.80 -6.52
C GLY A 428 -10.20 5.37 -6.01
N ASN A 429 -9.05 4.98 -5.47
CA ASN A 429 -8.84 3.62 -4.95
C ASN A 429 -8.40 3.62 -3.50
N GLY A 430 -8.89 2.62 -2.77
CA GLY A 430 -8.53 2.37 -1.38
C GLY A 430 -9.23 3.26 -0.35
N SER A 431 -9.07 2.92 0.91
CA SER A 431 -9.65 3.67 2.03
C SER A 431 -9.22 5.14 2.03
N SER A 432 -10.14 6.04 2.35
CA SER A 432 -9.93 7.51 2.34
C SER A 432 -9.58 8.12 0.98
N HIS A 433 -9.81 7.42 -0.13
CA HIS A 433 -9.58 7.98 -1.47
C HIS A 433 -10.29 9.32 -1.71
N GLN A 434 -11.45 9.57 -1.08
CA GLN A 434 -12.16 10.86 -1.14
C GLN A 434 -11.31 12.06 -0.74
N ASN A 435 -10.42 11.89 0.25
CA ASN A 435 -9.67 12.98 0.87
C ASN A 435 -8.37 13.34 0.12
N VAL A 436 -8.04 12.58 -0.94
CA VAL A 436 -6.83 12.77 -1.74
C VAL A 436 -7.17 13.67 -2.95
N THR A 437 -7.35 14.95 -2.67
CA THR A 437 -7.90 15.96 -3.61
C THR A 437 -6.89 16.55 -4.60
N THR A 438 -5.64 16.69 -4.18
CA THR A 438 -4.50 17.19 -4.98
C THR A 438 -3.21 16.56 -4.44
N PRO A 439 -2.12 16.44 -5.23
CA PRO A 439 -0.84 16.01 -4.71
C PRO A 439 -0.40 16.87 -3.52
N ARG A 440 -0.18 16.25 -2.36
CA ARG A 440 0.33 16.94 -1.16
C ARG A 440 1.85 16.94 -1.13
N GLY A 441 2.44 17.80 -0.30
CA GLY A 441 3.89 17.87 -0.12
C GLY A 441 4.59 16.54 0.09
N THR A 442 3.98 15.60 0.82
CA THR A 442 4.56 14.25 1.03
C THR A 442 4.70 13.48 -0.29
N ARG A 443 3.70 13.53 -1.18
CA ARG A 443 3.76 12.91 -2.51
C ARG A 443 4.83 13.55 -3.38
N VAL A 444 4.89 14.88 -3.37
CA VAL A 444 5.88 15.65 -4.15
C VAL A 444 7.29 15.38 -3.64
N ALA A 445 7.48 15.25 -2.32
CA ALA A 445 8.75 14.87 -1.73
C ALA A 445 9.19 13.45 -2.10
N TYR A 446 8.24 12.49 -2.21
CA TYR A 446 8.54 11.16 -2.71
C TYR A 446 8.90 11.16 -4.20
N ALA A 447 8.18 11.95 -5.01
CA ALA A 447 8.49 12.14 -6.42
C ALA A 447 9.89 12.74 -6.61
N ASP A 448 10.26 13.75 -5.81
CA ASP A 448 11.60 14.36 -5.80
C ASP A 448 12.68 13.34 -5.45
N ALA A 449 12.48 12.54 -4.40
CA ALA A 449 13.40 11.48 -4.02
C ALA A 449 13.59 10.48 -5.16
N LEU A 450 12.50 9.95 -5.74
CA LEU A 450 12.61 8.99 -6.84
C LEU A 450 13.20 9.61 -8.10
N ALA A 451 12.89 10.86 -8.44
CA ALA A 451 13.49 11.55 -9.59
C ALA A 451 15.02 11.55 -9.48
N ARG A 452 15.55 11.95 -8.31
CA ARG A 452 16.99 12.00 -8.02
C ARG A 452 17.63 10.61 -8.00
N LEU A 453 16.97 9.65 -7.35
CA LEU A 453 17.54 8.32 -7.08
C LEU A 453 17.43 7.36 -8.27
N THR A 454 16.49 7.59 -9.18
CA THR A 454 16.25 6.72 -10.35
C THR A 454 16.55 7.41 -11.68
N ASN A 455 17.05 8.65 -11.65
CA ASN A 455 17.30 9.47 -12.83
C ASN A 455 16.05 9.59 -13.74
N ASN A 456 14.88 9.86 -13.14
CA ASN A 456 13.60 9.92 -13.85
C ASN A 456 13.16 11.38 -14.07
N SER A 457 13.31 11.87 -15.31
CA SER A 457 12.98 13.27 -15.66
C SER A 457 11.48 13.57 -15.70
N PHE A 458 10.61 12.58 -15.90
CA PHE A 458 9.16 12.80 -15.82
C PHE A 458 8.74 13.17 -14.39
N LEU A 459 9.35 12.54 -13.38
CA LEU A 459 9.14 12.93 -11.99
C LEU A 459 9.77 14.29 -11.67
N SER A 460 10.88 14.66 -12.31
CA SER A 460 11.42 16.01 -12.21
C SER A 460 10.44 17.06 -12.70
N ASP A 461 9.87 16.87 -13.90
CA ASP A 461 8.86 17.79 -14.45
C ASP A 461 7.58 17.80 -13.59
N TYR A 462 7.18 16.65 -13.03
CA TYR A 462 6.09 16.58 -12.05
C TYR A 462 6.35 17.44 -10.80
N VAL A 463 7.56 17.38 -10.25
CA VAL A 463 7.96 18.17 -9.09
C VAL A 463 8.05 19.66 -9.44
N GLU A 464 8.68 19.99 -10.57
CA GLU A 464 8.87 21.37 -11.05
C GLU A 464 7.52 22.05 -11.30
N VAL A 465 6.62 21.43 -12.07
CA VAL A 465 5.28 21.99 -12.39
C VAL A 465 4.50 22.32 -11.11
N ILE A 466 4.51 21.43 -10.11
CA ILE A 466 3.81 21.67 -8.85
C ILE A 466 4.51 22.75 -8.03
N SER A 467 5.84 22.69 -7.91
CA SER A 467 6.60 23.63 -7.08
C SER A 467 6.63 25.05 -7.65
N GLU A 468 6.54 25.21 -8.98
CA GLU A 468 6.39 26.52 -9.63
C GLU A 468 5.05 27.19 -9.24
N SER A 469 3.97 26.41 -9.09
CA SER A 469 2.66 26.92 -8.70
C SER A 469 2.48 27.04 -7.18
N GLU A 470 3.14 26.15 -6.42
CA GLU A 470 3.11 26.11 -4.95
C GLU A 470 4.55 26.04 -4.39
N PRO A 471 5.27 27.18 -4.28
CA PRO A 471 6.68 27.20 -3.87
C PRO A 471 6.97 26.54 -2.51
N ASP A 472 6.00 26.59 -1.58
CA ASP A 472 6.12 26.00 -0.24
C ASP A 472 5.71 24.51 -0.17
N ILE A 473 5.39 23.86 -1.30
CA ILE A 473 4.83 22.49 -1.33
C ILE A 473 5.71 21.47 -0.58
N MET A 474 7.04 21.59 -0.68
CA MET A 474 7.97 20.70 0.02
C MET A 474 7.89 20.89 1.53
N LYS A 475 7.75 22.14 1.99
CA LYS A 475 7.65 22.49 3.41
C LYS A 475 6.34 21.99 4.03
N GLN A 476 5.26 21.87 3.25
CA GLN A 476 3.99 21.29 3.74
C GLN A 476 4.15 19.83 4.25
N SER A 477 5.18 19.11 3.79
CA SER A 477 5.48 17.75 4.25
C SER A 477 6.25 17.68 5.57
N PHE A 478 6.87 18.80 5.99
CA PHE A 478 7.76 18.85 7.15
C PHE A 478 7.05 18.41 8.43
N GLY A 479 7.66 17.48 9.16
CA GLY A 479 7.09 16.91 10.38
C GLY A 479 5.97 15.88 10.17
N SER A 480 5.63 15.54 8.93
CA SER A 480 4.70 14.43 8.65
C SER A 480 5.31 13.09 9.08
N LYS A 481 4.73 12.44 10.12
CA LYS A 481 5.21 11.17 10.70
C LYS A 481 5.57 10.10 9.64
N PRO A 482 4.71 9.75 8.67
CA PRO A 482 5.05 8.72 7.69
C PRO A 482 5.62 9.25 6.36
N GLY A 483 5.64 10.56 6.12
CA GLY A 483 5.86 11.14 4.80
C GLY A 483 6.87 12.27 4.69
N ASP A 484 7.44 12.76 5.80
CA ASP A 484 8.48 13.79 5.76
C ASP A 484 9.80 13.22 5.23
N LEU A 485 10.31 13.77 4.13
CA LEU A 485 11.61 13.46 3.54
C LEU A 485 12.58 14.64 3.59
N SER A 486 12.35 15.63 4.46
CA SER A 486 13.23 16.80 4.61
C SER A 486 14.64 16.38 5.05
N TRP A 487 14.76 15.38 5.93
CA TRP A 487 16.06 14.81 6.31
C TRP A 487 16.80 14.18 5.12
N PHE A 488 16.08 13.45 4.26
CA PHE A 488 16.65 12.90 3.03
C PHE A 488 17.19 14.01 2.11
N ARG A 489 16.46 15.12 1.92
CA ARG A 489 16.90 16.23 1.06
C ARG A 489 18.13 16.97 1.58
N ILE A 490 18.34 16.99 2.90
CA ILE A 490 19.60 17.51 3.48
C ILE A 490 20.78 16.60 3.10
N HIS A 491 20.61 15.28 3.14
CA HIS A 491 21.66 14.32 2.73
C HIS A 491 21.88 14.26 1.22
N CYS A 492 20.82 14.34 0.43
CA CYS A 492 20.87 14.13 -1.01
C CYS A 492 21.36 15.39 -1.73
N ASN A 493 22.51 15.27 -2.40
CA ASN A 493 23.07 16.32 -3.26
C ASN A 493 22.90 16.05 -4.75
N THR A 494 22.29 14.91 -5.11
CA THR A 494 21.97 14.60 -6.50
C THR A 494 20.94 15.61 -7.01
N PRO A 495 21.23 16.38 -8.08
CA PRO A 495 20.27 17.34 -8.63
C PRO A 495 19.08 16.60 -9.26
N LEU A 496 17.98 17.31 -9.47
CA LEU A 496 16.90 16.78 -10.30
C LEU A 496 17.43 16.56 -11.72
N PRO A 497 17.19 15.39 -12.33
CA PRO A 497 17.62 15.13 -13.69
C PRO A 497 16.85 16.00 -14.70
N LYS A 498 17.53 16.40 -15.76
CA LYS A 498 16.91 17.08 -16.91
C LYS A 498 16.60 16.04 -17.99
N GLY A 499 15.47 16.18 -18.68
CA GLY A 499 15.10 15.26 -19.74
C GLY A 499 13.66 15.44 -20.21
N ASP A 500 13.02 14.32 -20.54
CA ASP A 500 11.62 14.28 -20.97
C ASP A 500 10.68 14.83 -19.91
N LYS A 501 9.66 15.54 -20.39
CA LYS A 501 8.61 16.20 -19.61
C LYS A 501 7.32 15.39 -19.62
N LEU A 502 6.38 15.68 -18.73
CA LEU A 502 5.07 15.01 -18.66
C LEU A 502 4.37 14.94 -20.02
N ALA A 503 4.52 15.98 -20.86
CA ALA A 503 4.00 16.04 -22.22
C ALA A 503 4.46 14.89 -23.16
N GLY A 504 5.54 14.20 -22.82
CA GLY A 504 6.06 13.03 -23.53
C GLY A 504 5.53 11.68 -23.03
N LEU A 505 4.73 11.66 -21.97
CA LEU A 505 4.16 10.42 -21.43
C LEU A 505 3.06 9.87 -22.33
N PRO A 506 2.85 8.53 -22.34
CA PRO A 506 1.73 7.94 -23.04
C PRO A 506 0.40 8.41 -22.40
N LEU A 507 -0.65 8.39 -23.20
CA LEU A 507 -1.99 8.77 -22.76
C LEU A 507 -2.74 7.64 -22.03
N SER A 508 -2.09 6.50 -21.81
CA SER A 508 -2.62 5.37 -21.07
C SER A 508 -1.49 4.62 -20.37
N TYR A 509 -1.74 4.18 -19.14
CA TYR A 509 -0.83 3.32 -18.40
C TYR A 509 -1.61 2.24 -17.65
N VAL A 510 -1.17 0.98 -17.76
CA VAL A 510 -1.80 -0.19 -17.12
C VAL A 510 -0.83 -0.87 -16.14
N PHE A 511 -1.32 -1.11 -14.92
CA PHE A 511 -0.64 -1.91 -13.89
C PHE A 511 -1.34 -3.27 -13.81
N PRO A 512 -0.92 -4.27 -14.58
CA PRO A 512 -1.69 -5.52 -14.72
C PRO A 512 -1.69 -6.39 -13.46
N GLN A 513 -0.64 -6.34 -12.62
CA GLN A 513 -0.58 -7.13 -11.39
C GLN A 513 -1.40 -6.47 -10.28
N THR A 514 -1.31 -5.15 -10.18
CA THR A 514 -2.16 -4.39 -9.26
C THR A 514 -3.62 -4.34 -9.74
N GLY A 515 -3.85 -4.46 -11.04
CA GLY A 515 -5.16 -4.41 -11.68
C GLY A 515 -5.71 -3.00 -11.78
N LEU A 516 -4.89 -2.04 -12.18
CA LEU A 516 -5.27 -0.64 -12.39
C LEU A 516 -5.01 -0.22 -13.83
N ALA A 517 -5.81 0.70 -14.35
CA ALA A 517 -5.52 1.42 -15.59
C ALA A 517 -5.92 2.89 -15.45
N SER A 518 -5.11 3.77 -16.02
CA SER A 518 -5.37 5.21 -16.10
C SER A 518 -5.23 5.67 -17.55
N PHE A 519 -6.18 6.49 -18.01
CA PHE A 519 -6.18 7.12 -19.33
C PHE A 519 -6.27 8.63 -19.17
N MET A 520 -5.50 9.37 -19.97
CA MET A 520 -5.43 10.83 -19.99
C MET A 520 -5.76 11.35 -21.39
N SER A 521 -6.32 12.55 -21.56
CA SER A 521 -6.43 13.17 -22.89
C SER A 521 -5.30 14.14 -23.17
N ASP A 522 -4.75 14.80 -22.15
CA ASP A 522 -3.78 15.88 -22.34
C ASP A 522 -2.78 15.97 -21.17
N TRP A 523 -1.48 15.88 -21.50
CA TRP A 523 -0.38 16.11 -20.56
C TRP A 523 0.22 17.52 -20.65
N LYS A 524 -0.13 18.28 -21.70
CA LYS A 524 0.37 19.64 -21.94
C LYS A 524 -0.48 20.68 -21.23
N ASP A 525 -1.80 20.52 -21.27
CA ASP A 525 -2.74 21.36 -20.52
C ASP A 525 -3.57 20.53 -19.54
N LEU A 526 -3.09 20.48 -18.29
CA LEU A 526 -3.72 19.71 -17.21
C LEU A 526 -5.13 20.20 -16.86
N ASN A 527 -5.48 21.45 -17.17
CA ASN A 527 -6.85 21.96 -16.96
C ASN A 527 -7.85 21.40 -17.98
N ARG A 528 -7.36 20.87 -19.09
CA ARG A 528 -8.16 20.24 -20.16
C ARG A 528 -8.02 18.73 -20.20
N ASN A 529 -7.31 18.15 -19.23
CA ASN A 529 -7.14 16.71 -19.14
C ASN A 529 -8.46 16.03 -18.72
N ALA A 530 -9.04 15.25 -19.62
CA ALA A 530 -10.07 14.27 -19.35
C ALA A 530 -9.39 12.96 -18.93
N MET A 531 -9.54 12.61 -17.66
CA MET A 531 -8.93 11.42 -17.08
C MET A 531 -9.99 10.36 -16.79
N PHE A 532 -9.66 9.10 -17.04
CA PHE A 532 -10.47 7.93 -16.73
C PHE A 532 -9.60 6.92 -15.98
N THR A 533 -10.10 6.39 -14.86
CA THR A 533 -9.42 5.33 -14.12
C THR A 533 -10.28 4.09 -14.01
N PHE A 534 -9.63 2.94 -13.90
CA PHE A 534 -10.27 1.63 -13.84
C PHE A 534 -9.57 0.70 -12.87
N ARG A 535 -10.33 -0.16 -12.20
CA ARG A 535 -9.79 -1.22 -11.35
C ARG A 535 -10.45 -2.58 -11.62
N SER A 536 -9.63 -3.61 -11.79
CA SER A 536 -10.02 -5.03 -11.72
C SER A 536 -8.81 -5.84 -11.24
N SER A 537 -8.80 -6.17 -9.96
CA SER A 537 -7.56 -6.43 -9.19
C SER A 537 -7.53 -7.82 -8.55
N PRO A 538 -6.43 -8.57 -8.73
CA PRO A 538 -6.23 -9.86 -8.05
C PRO A 538 -6.21 -9.77 -6.52
N TYR A 539 -5.96 -8.57 -5.98
CA TYR A 539 -5.93 -8.31 -4.55
C TYR A 539 -7.32 -8.35 -3.89
N GLY A 540 -8.39 -8.31 -4.68
CA GLY A 540 -9.76 -8.33 -4.16
C GLY A 540 -10.12 -7.06 -3.41
N SER A 541 -10.83 -7.22 -2.29
CA SER A 541 -11.38 -6.14 -1.46
C SER A 541 -10.90 -6.22 -0.02
N THR A 542 -9.81 -6.96 0.23
CA THR A 542 -9.18 -7.06 1.55
C THR A 542 -8.38 -5.81 1.93
N SER A 543 -7.94 -5.75 3.18
CA SER A 543 -7.16 -4.65 3.74
C SER A 543 -7.82 -3.29 3.47
N HIS A 544 -7.10 -2.30 2.92
CA HIS A 544 -7.66 -0.99 2.57
C HIS A 544 -8.26 -0.93 1.16
N ALA A 545 -8.19 -1.98 0.34
CA ALA A 545 -8.82 -2.00 -0.97
C ALA A 545 -10.36 -2.02 -0.87
N LEU A 546 -11.04 -1.66 -1.95
CA LEU A 546 -12.50 -1.56 -2.01
C LEU A 546 -13.09 -2.75 -2.79
N ALA A 547 -14.37 -3.03 -2.62
CA ALA A 547 -15.11 -4.03 -3.40
C ALA A 547 -15.58 -3.43 -4.73
N ASN A 548 -14.62 -2.90 -5.50
CA ASN A 548 -14.83 -2.09 -6.69
C ASN A 548 -14.22 -2.73 -7.95
N GLN A 549 -14.28 -4.06 -8.09
CA GLN A 549 -13.85 -4.71 -9.33
C GLN A 549 -14.72 -4.24 -10.50
N ASN A 550 -14.06 -4.06 -11.64
CA ASN A 550 -14.61 -3.47 -12.85
C ASN A 550 -15.22 -2.06 -12.66
N ALA A 551 -14.90 -1.36 -11.58
CA ALA A 551 -15.34 0.02 -11.39
C ALA A 551 -14.45 1.01 -12.14
N PHE A 552 -15.04 2.12 -12.56
CA PHE A 552 -14.31 3.25 -13.15
C PHE A 552 -14.61 4.57 -12.45
N ASN A 553 -13.74 5.55 -12.63
CA ASN A 553 -13.99 6.95 -12.25
C ASN A 553 -13.59 7.88 -13.41
N THR A 554 -14.22 9.06 -13.49
CA THR A 554 -13.93 10.08 -14.50
C THR A 554 -13.59 11.42 -13.86
N PHE A 555 -12.76 12.18 -14.56
CA PHE A 555 -12.27 13.46 -14.10
C PHE A 555 -12.09 14.41 -15.29
N TYR A 556 -12.27 15.70 -15.05
CA TYR A 556 -11.92 16.75 -16.01
C TYR A 556 -11.25 17.91 -15.28
N GLY A 557 -10.13 18.40 -15.81
CA GLY A 557 -9.36 19.49 -15.21
C GLY A 557 -8.92 19.19 -13.78
N GLY A 558 -8.56 17.94 -13.51
CA GLY A 558 -8.14 17.47 -12.18
C GLY A 558 -9.27 17.28 -11.15
N LYS A 559 -10.54 17.47 -11.52
CA LYS A 559 -11.69 17.32 -10.61
C LYS A 559 -12.53 16.11 -10.97
N ALA A 560 -13.02 15.37 -9.97
CA ALA A 560 -13.86 14.20 -10.17
C ALA A 560 -15.23 14.56 -10.77
N LEU A 561 -15.80 13.63 -11.52
CA LEU A 561 -17.15 13.67 -12.07
C LEU A 561 -17.89 12.41 -11.62
N PHE A 562 -17.96 11.37 -12.46
CA PHE A 562 -18.39 10.05 -11.98
C PHE A 562 -17.31 9.46 -11.08
N TYR A 563 -17.65 9.20 -9.82
CA TYR A 563 -16.64 8.84 -8.82
C TYR A 563 -17.24 7.98 -7.72
N SER A 564 -16.49 6.97 -7.26
CA SER A 564 -16.86 6.12 -6.14
C SER A 564 -17.28 6.95 -4.91
N THR A 565 -18.27 6.50 -4.15
CA THR A 565 -18.93 7.27 -3.08
C THR A 565 -18.65 6.70 -1.68
N GLY A 566 -19.35 7.22 -0.67
CA GLY A 566 -19.13 6.91 0.73
C GLY A 566 -17.96 7.67 1.36
N HIS A 567 -17.93 7.71 2.69
CA HIS A 567 -16.89 8.32 3.50
C HIS A 567 -16.16 7.25 4.31
N HIS A 568 -14.84 7.40 4.46
CA HIS A 568 -14.07 6.51 5.33
C HIS A 568 -14.09 7.03 6.77
N SER A 569 -15.14 6.64 7.52
CA SER A 569 -15.30 7.00 8.94
C SER A 569 -14.38 6.18 9.84
N SER A 570 -14.30 4.86 9.63
CA SER A 570 -13.38 3.97 10.33
C SER A 570 -13.02 2.75 9.47
N PHE A 571 -12.15 1.86 9.96
CA PHE A 571 -11.78 0.66 9.21
C PHE A 571 -12.99 -0.29 9.02
N ILE A 572 -13.80 -0.46 10.08
CA ILE A 572 -14.99 -1.31 10.11
C ILE A 572 -16.05 -0.64 10.98
N ASP A 573 -17.00 0.01 10.31
CA ASP A 573 -18.30 0.38 10.85
C ASP A 573 -19.35 0.19 9.75
N ALA A 574 -20.63 0.31 10.09
CA ALA A 574 -21.71 0.03 9.15
C ALA A 574 -21.63 0.88 7.88
N HIS A 575 -21.28 2.16 7.96
CA HIS A 575 -21.11 3.01 6.77
C HIS A 575 -19.88 2.62 5.95
N SER A 576 -18.72 2.47 6.59
CA SER A 576 -17.46 2.13 5.93
C SER A 576 -17.55 0.78 5.23
N PHE A 577 -18.30 -0.16 5.80
CA PHE A 577 -18.52 -1.50 5.26
C PHE A 577 -19.61 -1.51 4.17
N PHE A 578 -20.81 -1.00 4.45
CA PHE A 578 -21.96 -1.12 3.55
C PHE A 578 -22.09 0.02 2.52
N SER A 579 -21.51 1.19 2.76
CA SER A 579 -21.73 2.40 1.93
C SER A 579 -20.46 3.01 1.32
N HIS A 580 -19.27 2.50 1.66
CA HIS A 580 -17.99 2.98 1.12
C HIS A 580 -17.14 1.83 0.53
N ARG A 581 -16.96 0.73 1.26
CA ARG A 581 -16.23 -0.45 0.73
C ARG A 581 -17.07 -1.27 -0.25
N SER A 582 -18.38 -1.38 0.01
CA SER A 582 -19.30 -2.22 -0.75
C SER A 582 -19.43 -1.78 -2.21
N THR A 583 -19.66 -2.76 -3.09
CA THR A 583 -19.86 -2.60 -4.54
C THR A 583 -20.88 -1.54 -4.90
N ARG A 584 -21.94 -1.37 -4.09
CA ARG A 584 -22.99 -0.37 -4.30
C ARG A 584 -22.52 1.09 -4.26
N ALA A 585 -21.29 1.33 -3.81
CA ALA A 585 -20.68 2.65 -3.75
C ALA A 585 -19.85 2.99 -5.00
N HIS A 586 -19.80 2.10 -6.00
CA HIS A 586 -18.84 2.19 -7.11
C HIS A 586 -19.54 2.11 -8.47
N ASN A 587 -18.97 2.79 -9.48
CA ASN A 587 -19.49 2.81 -10.85
C ASN A 587 -19.26 1.45 -11.55
N THR A 588 -20.01 0.43 -11.16
CA THR A 588 -19.93 -0.96 -11.59
C THR A 588 -21.33 -1.57 -11.64
N ILE A 589 -21.45 -2.90 -11.55
CA ILE A 589 -22.70 -3.64 -11.67
C ILE A 589 -23.06 -4.33 -10.33
N LEU A 590 -24.34 -4.36 -9.97
CA LEU A 590 -24.90 -5.31 -8.98
C LEU A 590 -25.76 -6.37 -9.68
N ILE A 591 -25.99 -7.47 -8.98
CA ILE A 591 -26.80 -8.61 -9.46
C ILE A 591 -27.89 -8.86 -8.44
N ASN A 592 -29.15 -8.58 -8.80
CA ASN A 592 -30.27 -8.54 -7.84
C ASN A 592 -29.97 -7.66 -6.62
N GLY A 593 -29.26 -6.53 -6.81
CA GLY A 593 -28.80 -5.67 -5.71
C GLY A 593 -27.62 -6.22 -4.88
N MET A 594 -27.09 -7.40 -5.22
CA MET A 594 -25.96 -8.03 -4.51
C MET A 594 -24.61 -7.59 -5.09
N GLY A 595 -23.62 -7.44 -4.20
CA GLY A 595 -22.28 -6.97 -4.51
C GLY A 595 -21.20 -8.06 -4.47
N GLN A 596 -19.97 -7.59 -4.57
CA GLN A 596 -18.75 -8.40 -4.53
C GLN A 596 -18.44 -8.82 -3.08
N LYS A 597 -17.83 -10.00 -2.92
CA LYS A 597 -17.36 -10.53 -1.64
C LYS A 597 -16.35 -9.57 -1.01
N ILE A 598 -16.30 -9.57 0.32
CA ILE A 598 -15.27 -8.90 1.09
C ILE A 598 -14.12 -9.88 1.38
N GLY A 599 -12.90 -9.54 0.93
CA GLY A 599 -11.71 -10.39 1.05
C GLY A 599 -10.93 -10.52 -0.25
N THR A 600 -9.90 -11.37 -0.23
CA THR A 600 -9.12 -11.72 -1.45
C THR A 600 -9.95 -12.48 -2.49
N GLU A 601 -11.02 -13.11 -2.06
CA GLU A 601 -11.96 -13.92 -2.84
C GLU A 601 -12.89 -13.07 -3.71
N GLY A 602 -13.01 -11.77 -3.41
CA GLY A 602 -13.72 -10.76 -4.21
C GLY A 602 -12.83 -10.17 -5.31
N TYR A 603 -12.03 -10.99 -5.99
CA TYR A 603 -11.01 -10.55 -6.95
C TYR A 603 -11.57 -10.24 -8.33
N GLY A 604 -10.92 -9.28 -8.99
CA GLY A 604 -10.95 -9.11 -10.44
C GLY A 604 -9.57 -9.40 -11.02
N TRP A 605 -9.39 -9.18 -12.32
CA TRP A 605 -8.07 -9.19 -12.96
C TRP A 605 -8.15 -8.55 -14.35
N ILE A 606 -7.00 -8.14 -14.89
CA ILE A 606 -6.89 -7.61 -16.25
C ILE A 606 -6.43 -8.73 -17.20
N PRO A 607 -7.32 -9.42 -17.93
CA PRO A 607 -6.95 -10.46 -18.88
C PRO A 607 -6.15 -9.99 -20.09
N ARG A 608 -6.35 -8.73 -20.51
CA ARG A 608 -5.68 -8.14 -21.67
C ARG A 608 -5.80 -6.62 -21.66
N TYR A 609 -4.85 -5.98 -22.29
CA TYR A 609 -4.83 -4.54 -22.49
C TYR A 609 -3.97 -4.18 -23.71
N TYR A 610 -4.11 -2.95 -24.19
CA TYR A 610 -3.31 -2.36 -25.24
C TYR A 610 -3.14 -0.86 -24.96
N GLU A 611 -1.90 -0.40 -24.91
CA GLU A 611 -1.54 1.01 -24.70
C GLU A 611 -1.10 1.61 -26.03
N GLY A 612 -1.98 2.38 -26.66
CA GLY A 612 -1.71 3.02 -27.95
C GLY A 612 -1.84 4.54 -27.88
N THR A 613 -1.51 5.20 -28.98
CA THR A 613 -1.60 6.66 -29.09
C THR A 613 -2.98 7.12 -29.56
N LYS A 614 -3.55 6.43 -30.56
CA LYS A 614 -4.88 6.75 -31.14
C LYS A 614 -6.03 6.00 -30.49
N ILE A 615 -5.74 4.86 -29.88
CA ILE A 615 -6.70 4.00 -29.20
C ILE A 615 -5.96 3.24 -28.12
N SER A 616 -6.58 3.14 -26.94
CA SER A 616 -6.11 2.26 -25.87
C SER A 616 -7.27 1.39 -25.42
N TYR A 617 -6.95 0.22 -24.88
CA TYR A 617 -7.93 -0.78 -24.48
C TYR A 617 -7.52 -1.48 -23.20
N VAL A 618 -8.49 -1.74 -22.33
CA VAL A 618 -8.33 -2.63 -21.18
C VAL A 618 -9.59 -3.46 -21.01
N THR A 619 -9.44 -4.68 -20.52
CA THR A 619 -10.58 -5.47 -20.04
C THR A 619 -10.33 -5.89 -18.62
N GLY A 620 -11.34 -5.73 -17.78
CA GLY A 620 -11.37 -6.37 -16.47
C GLY A 620 -12.36 -7.52 -16.44
N ASP A 621 -12.02 -8.57 -15.71
CA ASP A 621 -12.88 -9.73 -15.51
C ASP A 621 -13.12 -9.90 -14.00
N ALA A 622 -14.38 -9.71 -13.58
CA ALA A 622 -14.83 -9.79 -12.20
C ALA A 622 -15.83 -10.95 -11.99
N SER A 623 -15.79 -11.95 -12.88
CA SER A 623 -16.77 -13.05 -12.92
C SER A 623 -16.85 -13.86 -11.62
N ASN A 624 -15.76 -13.91 -10.85
CA ASN A 624 -15.68 -14.67 -9.60
C ASN A 624 -15.77 -13.80 -8.34
N ALA A 625 -15.97 -12.48 -8.50
CA ALA A 625 -15.92 -11.53 -7.40
C ALA A 625 -17.18 -11.54 -6.50
N TYR A 626 -18.31 -12.08 -6.99
CA TYR A 626 -19.63 -11.97 -6.35
C TYR A 626 -20.01 -13.24 -5.58
N GLY A 627 -20.85 -13.08 -4.56
CA GLY A 627 -21.36 -14.18 -3.74
C GLY A 627 -21.28 -13.91 -2.24
N GLU A 628 -21.48 -14.98 -1.47
CA GLU A 628 -21.32 -14.98 -0.02
C GLU A 628 -19.89 -14.64 0.39
N VAL A 629 -19.75 -13.88 1.48
CA VAL A 629 -18.44 -13.59 2.06
C VAL A 629 -17.92 -14.84 2.75
N ILE A 630 -16.83 -15.41 2.20
CA ILE A 630 -16.22 -16.65 2.71
C ILE A 630 -14.90 -16.43 3.45
N SER A 631 -14.36 -15.21 3.43
CA SER A 631 -13.06 -14.90 4.04
C SER A 631 -13.13 -14.97 5.58
N PRO A 632 -12.38 -15.88 6.24
CA PRO A 632 -12.48 -16.07 7.69
C PRO A 632 -12.20 -14.81 8.50
N ILE A 633 -11.16 -14.04 8.13
CA ILE A 633 -10.80 -12.81 8.83
C ILE A 633 -11.90 -11.75 8.72
N TRP A 634 -12.58 -11.66 7.57
CA TRP A 634 -13.64 -10.69 7.36
C TRP A 634 -14.95 -11.09 8.02
N LYS A 635 -15.25 -12.39 8.11
CA LYS A 635 -16.36 -12.90 8.93
C LYS A 635 -16.15 -12.56 10.41
N GLU A 636 -14.97 -12.88 10.96
CA GLU A 636 -14.64 -12.58 12.36
C GLU A 636 -14.71 -11.07 12.64
N ARG A 637 -14.21 -10.25 11.72
CA ARG A 637 -14.30 -8.79 11.81
C ARG A 637 -15.74 -8.28 11.79
N ALA A 638 -16.57 -8.79 10.88
CA ALA A 638 -17.97 -8.39 10.80
C ALA A 638 -18.73 -8.79 12.07
N GLU A 639 -18.52 -10.01 12.56
CA GLU A 639 -19.10 -10.51 13.82
C GLU A 639 -18.72 -9.63 15.01
N LYS A 640 -17.42 -9.35 15.20
CA LYS A 640 -16.93 -8.47 16.29
C LYS A 640 -17.45 -7.03 16.19
N SER A 641 -17.82 -6.59 15.00
CA SER A 641 -18.40 -5.26 14.74
C SER A 641 -19.93 -5.26 14.71
N GLY A 642 -20.59 -6.40 14.97
CA GLY A 642 -22.05 -6.51 14.93
C GLY A 642 -22.66 -6.30 13.54
N LEU A 643 -21.91 -6.57 12.48
CA LEU A 643 -22.33 -6.41 11.09
C LEU A 643 -22.79 -7.76 10.53
N SER A 644 -23.96 -7.77 9.89
CA SER A 644 -24.51 -8.98 9.26
C SER A 644 -24.10 -9.08 7.79
N LEU A 645 -23.54 -10.23 7.39
CA LEU A 645 -23.15 -10.56 6.02
C LEU A 645 -24.30 -11.33 5.34
N SER A 646 -25.41 -10.65 5.11
CA SER A 646 -26.69 -11.23 4.63
C SER A 646 -27.13 -10.65 3.29
N PRO A 647 -28.15 -11.24 2.64
CA PRO A 647 -28.74 -10.69 1.41
C PRO A 647 -29.26 -9.26 1.60
N GLU A 648 -29.90 -8.96 2.73
CA GLU A 648 -30.36 -7.60 3.06
C GLU A 648 -29.23 -6.56 2.99
N ASN A 649 -28.00 -6.95 3.38
CA ASN A 649 -26.83 -6.09 3.36
C ASN A 649 -25.99 -6.21 2.07
N GLY A 650 -26.44 -6.99 1.08
CA GLY A 650 -25.88 -7.05 -0.27
C GLY A 650 -24.98 -8.26 -0.57
N TRP A 651 -25.05 -9.34 0.20
CA TRP A 651 -24.34 -10.59 -0.10
C TRP A 651 -25.28 -11.79 -0.05
N ASP A 652 -25.37 -12.51 -1.16
CA ASP A 652 -26.17 -13.72 -1.29
C ASP A 652 -25.40 -14.73 -2.16
N LYS A 653 -25.98 -15.90 -2.39
CA LYS A 653 -25.46 -16.94 -3.26
C LYS A 653 -25.03 -16.38 -4.63
N ASN A 654 -23.86 -16.80 -5.10
CA ASN A 654 -23.37 -16.38 -6.41
C ASN A 654 -24.20 -17.00 -7.54
N HIS A 655 -24.67 -16.14 -8.44
CA HIS A 655 -25.35 -16.51 -9.69
C HIS A 655 -24.58 -16.06 -10.94
N LEU A 656 -23.47 -15.33 -10.76
CA LEU A 656 -22.66 -14.79 -11.85
C LEU A 656 -21.80 -15.87 -12.50
N LEU A 657 -21.88 -15.97 -13.82
CA LEU A 657 -21.01 -16.81 -14.66
C LEU A 657 -19.94 -15.99 -15.37
N THR A 658 -20.28 -14.80 -15.86
CA THR A 658 -19.36 -13.92 -16.58
C THR A 658 -19.68 -12.46 -16.29
N TYR A 659 -18.67 -11.69 -15.91
CA TYR A 659 -18.67 -10.24 -15.94
C TYR A 659 -17.33 -9.74 -16.48
N ARG A 660 -17.32 -9.35 -17.76
CA ARG A 660 -16.20 -8.65 -18.36
C ARG A 660 -16.61 -7.23 -18.74
N ARG A 661 -15.77 -6.28 -18.38
CA ARG A 661 -15.93 -4.88 -18.77
C ARG A 661 -14.80 -4.50 -19.72
N HIS A 662 -15.16 -4.17 -20.95
CA HIS A 662 -14.26 -3.75 -22.01
C HIS A 662 -14.27 -2.23 -22.04
N ILE A 663 -13.09 -1.61 -21.99
CA ILE A 663 -12.94 -0.16 -22.01
C ILE A 663 -12.04 0.20 -23.18
N VAL A 664 -12.56 1.00 -24.09
CA VAL A 664 -11.85 1.51 -25.27
C VAL A 664 -11.80 3.02 -25.17
N LYS A 665 -10.60 3.58 -25.09
CA LYS A 665 -10.37 5.03 -25.00
C LYS A 665 -9.85 5.54 -26.34
N LEU A 666 -10.51 6.57 -26.89
CA LEU A 666 -10.22 7.10 -28.22
C LEU A 666 -9.23 8.25 -28.16
N GLY A 667 -7.93 7.92 -28.23
CA GLY A 667 -6.86 8.91 -28.36
C GLY A 667 -6.97 10.03 -27.32
N ASP A 668 -6.82 11.27 -27.74
CA ASP A 668 -6.99 12.48 -26.92
C ASP A 668 -8.42 13.06 -26.97
N ALA A 669 -9.39 12.36 -27.57
CA ALA A 669 -10.73 12.90 -27.82
C ALA A 669 -11.58 13.11 -26.54
N GLY A 670 -11.12 12.64 -25.38
CA GLY A 670 -11.90 12.65 -24.14
C GLY A 670 -13.09 11.68 -24.14
N LEU A 671 -13.14 10.73 -25.10
CA LEU A 671 -14.22 9.76 -25.27
C LEU A 671 -13.78 8.35 -24.87
N VAL A 672 -14.66 7.67 -24.14
CA VAL A 672 -14.48 6.27 -23.71
C VAL A 672 -15.72 5.45 -24.08
N PHE A 673 -15.52 4.32 -24.73
CA PHE A 673 -16.54 3.32 -24.96
C PHE A 673 -16.38 2.18 -23.96
N ILE A 674 -17.46 1.85 -23.25
CA ILE A 674 -17.55 0.74 -22.31
C ILE A 674 -18.52 -0.29 -22.86
N TYR A 675 -18.13 -1.56 -22.84
CA TYR A 675 -18.99 -2.68 -23.20
C TYR A 675 -18.94 -3.77 -22.13
N ASP A 676 -20.08 -4.11 -21.56
CA ASP A 676 -20.21 -5.10 -20.50
C ASP A 676 -20.76 -6.43 -21.02
N GLU A 677 -20.03 -7.52 -20.79
CA GLU A 677 -20.45 -8.90 -21.03
C GLU A 677 -20.92 -9.53 -19.71
N LEU A 678 -22.24 -9.71 -19.58
CA LEU A 678 -22.89 -10.18 -18.34
C LEU A 678 -23.66 -11.49 -18.58
N GLU A 679 -23.37 -12.52 -17.79
CA GLU A 679 -24.05 -13.82 -17.86
C GLU A 679 -24.25 -14.40 -16.45
N ALA A 680 -25.45 -14.91 -16.18
CA ALA A 680 -25.84 -15.57 -14.95
C ALA A 680 -26.47 -16.95 -15.24
N ASP A 681 -26.41 -17.85 -14.25
CA ASP A 681 -27.01 -19.19 -14.37
C ASP A 681 -28.54 -19.18 -14.29
N THR A 682 -29.08 -18.15 -13.64
CA THR A 682 -30.50 -17.90 -13.43
C THR A 682 -30.92 -16.51 -13.95
N LEU A 683 -32.23 -16.27 -14.00
CA LEU A 683 -32.78 -14.96 -14.30
C LEU A 683 -32.46 -13.99 -13.15
N VAL A 684 -31.83 -12.85 -13.47
CA VAL A 684 -31.43 -11.83 -12.51
C VAL A 684 -31.71 -10.43 -13.06
N HIS A 685 -31.90 -9.47 -12.16
CA HIS A 685 -31.80 -8.05 -12.45
C HIS A 685 -30.32 -7.66 -12.50
N TRP A 686 -29.93 -6.93 -13.53
CA TRP A 686 -28.62 -6.28 -13.61
C TRP A 686 -28.80 -4.81 -13.23
N ASN A 687 -28.07 -4.34 -12.22
CA ASN A 687 -28.15 -2.96 -11.76
C ASN A 687 -26.89 -2.21 -12.20
N TYR A 688 -27.01 -1.26 -13.13
CA TYR A 688 -25.91 -0.42 -13.58
C TYR A 688 -25.79 0.82 -12.70
N LEU A 689 -24.63 1.03 -12.08
CA LEU A 689 -24.43 2.11 -11.11
C LEU A 689 -23.59 3.27 -11.67
N LEU A 690 -24.01 4.49 -11.35
CA LEU A 690 -23.23 5.70 -11.50
C LEU A 690 -23.36 6.56 -10.25
N HIS A 691 -22.29 7.27 -9.89
CA HIS A 691 -22.29 8.10 -8.70
C HIS A 691 -21.52 9.40 -8.87
N THR A 692 -21.91 10.42 -8.11
CA THR A 692 -21.21 11.71 -8.00
C THR A 692 -21.09 12.13 -6.53
N ILE A 693 -20.02 12.84 -6.19
CA ILE A 693 -19.69 13.24 -4.80
C ILE A 693 -19.97 14.72 -4.49
N GLU A 694 -20.19 15.54 -5.51
CA GLU A 694 -20.44 16.99 -5.35
C GLU A 694 -21.86 17.37 -5.73
N ASN A 695 -22.21 17.21 -7.02
CA ASN A 695 -23.47 17.68 -7.59
C ASN A 695 -24.40 16.51 -7.97
N PRO A 696 -25.73 16.68 -7.91
CA PRO A 696 -26.68 15.70 -8.43
C PRO A 696 -26.48 15.46 -9.93
N MET A 697 -26.76 14.23 -10.36
CA MET A 697 -26.76 13.90 -11.79
C MET A 697 -28.02 14.42 -12.46
N THR A 698 -27.89 14.85 -13.72
CA THR A 698 -29.04 15.13 -14.58
C THR A 698 -29.32 13.93 -15.48
N ILE A 699 -30.55 13.44 -15.50
CA ILE A 699 -30.96 12.25 -16.25
C ILE A 699 -31.92 12.68 -17.35
N VAL A 700 -31.63 12.33 -18.60
CA VAL A 700 -32.47 12.63 -19.76
C VAL A 700 -32.69 11.37 -20.58
N GLN A 701 -33.94 10.94 -20.72
CA GLN A 701 -34.31 9.88 -21.64
C GLN A 701 -34.18 10.36 -23.09
N LYS A 702 -33.41 9.63 -23.90
CA LYS A 702 -33.28 9.84 -25.35
C LYS A 702 -33.91 8.66 -26.08
N GLU A 703 -34.08 8.81 -27.40
CA GLU A 703 -34.71 7.78 -28.24
C GLU A 703 -34.02 6.41 -28.17
N HIS A 704 -32.70 6.38 -28.00
CA HIS A 704 -31.91 5.14 -28.02
C HIS A 704 -30.97 4.97 -26.82
N ALA A 705 -31.01 5.89 -25.85
CA ALA A 705 -30.10 5.87 -24.71
C ALA A 705 -30.67 6.66 -23.53
N ILE A 706 -30.19 6.36 -22.32
CA ILE A 706 -30.34 7.25 -21.16
C ILE A 706 -29.07 8.10 -21.11
N GLN A 707 -29.21 9.42 -21.13
CA GLN A 707 -28.11 10.33 -20.87
C GLN A 707 -28.05 10.64 -19.37
N ILE A 708 -26.93 10.33 -18.74
CA ILE A 708 -26.63 10.68 -17.35
C ILE A 708 -25.47 11.68 -17.36
N ARG A 709 -25.68 12.88 -16.84
CA ARG A 709 -24.67 13.94 -16.79
C ARG A 709 -24.19 14.17 -15.36
N ALA A 710 -22.88 14.04 -15.16
CA ALA A 710 -22.17 14.53 -13.99
C ALA A 710 -21.52 15.88 -14.29
N THR A 711 -21.50 16.79 -13.31
CA THR A 711 -20.91 18.12 -13.43
C THR A 711 -20.01 18.45 -12.24
N ASN A 712 -18.96 19.21 -12.50
CA ASN A 712 -18.14 19.86 -11.47
C ASN A 712 -17.85 21.30 -11.91
N GLU A 713 -17.02 22.02 -11.14
CA GLU A 713 -16.67 23.42 -11.44
C GLU A 713 -15.82 23.63 -12.70
N LYS A 714 -15.25 22.56 -13.28
CA LYS A 714 -14.34 22.60 -14.44
C LYS A 714 -14.94 22.04 -15.73
N GLY A 715 -15.92 21.15 -15.65
CA GLY A 715 -16.49 20.49 -16.82
C GLY A 715 -17.57 19.47 -16.49
N THR A 716 -17.81 18.58 -17.46
CA THR A 716 -18.90 17.60 -17.42
C THR A 716 -18.44 16.23 -17.92
N SER A 717 -19.10 15.17 -17.47
CA SER A 717 -19.01 13.82 -18.06
C SER A 717 -20.42 13.36 -18.36
N ASP A 718 -20.65 12.96 -19.62
CA ASP A 718 -21.93 12.49 -20.11
C ASP A 718 -21.85 10.99 -20.38
N ALA A 719 -22.52 10.17 -19.58
CA ALA A 719 -22.70 8.76 -19.89
C ALA A 719 -23.97 8.57 -20.74
N TYR A 720 -23.80 8.11 -21.98
CA TYR A 720 -24.88 7.64 -22.84
C TYR A 720 -24.99 6.12 -22.67
N LEU A 721 -25.94 5.68 -21.84
CA LEU A 721 -26.18 4.27 -21.54
C LEU A 721 -27.17 3.69 -22.56
N PHE A 722 -26.69 2.76 -23.37
CA PHE A 722 -27.46 2.00 -24.35
C PHE A 722 -27.83 0.63 -23.79
N SER A 723 -29.07 0.24 -24.07
CA SER A 723 -29.71 -0.95 -23.53
C SER A 723 -30.66 -1.56 -24.55
N ASN A 724 -30.85 -2.88 -24.50
CA ASN A 724 -31.83 -3.59 -25.34
C ASN A 724 -33.25 -3.55 -24.76
N ASP A 725 -33.38 -3.30 -23.46
CA ASP A 725 -34.65 -3.21 -22.75
C ASP A 725 -34.85 -1.78 -22.20
N GLU A 726 -36.10 -1.41 -21.96
CA GLU A 726 -36.43 -0.27 -21.11
C GLU A 726 -35.93 -0.55 -19.68
N LEU A 727 -35.21 0.42 -19.10
CA LEU A 727 -34.62 0.28 -17.77
C LEU A 727 -35.45 1.07 -16.75
N GLU A 728 -35.63 0.48 -15.57
CA GLU A 728 -36.10 1.22 -14.40
C GLU A 728 -34.94 2.07 -13.88
N VAL A 729 -35.17 3.37 -13.72
CA VAL A 729 -34.11 4.33 -13.39
C VAL A 729 -34.47 5.09 -12.12
N GLU A 730 -33.55 5.12 -11.16
CA GLU A 730 -33.69 5.91 -9.95
C GLU A 730 -32.42 6.70 -9.60
N MET A 731 -32.60 7.77 -8.82
CA MET A 731 -31.51 8.48 -8.18
C MET A 731 -31.86 8.83 -6.75
N THR A 732 -30.95 8.56 -5.83
CA THR A 732 -31.06 8.93 -4.41
C THR A 732 -29.83 9.71 -3.96
N ASN A 733 -30.01 10.54 -2.93
CA ASN A 733 -28.90 11.18 -2.21
C ASN A 733 -28.59 10.52 -0.86
N LYS A 734 -29.20 9.38 -0.58
CA LYS A 734 -29.02 8.66 0.68
C LYS A 734 -28.09 7.48 0.47
N PHE A 735 -27.13 7.35 1.37
CA PHE A 735 -26.36 6.12 1.52
C PHE A 735 -27.24 4.99 2.06
N PHE A 736 -26.86 3.74 1.77
CA PHE A 736 -27.49 2.54 2.36
C PHE A 736 -27.46 2.59 3.90
N THR A 737 -26.30 2.92 4.46
CA THR A 737 -26.13 3.31 5.86
C THR A 737 -25.59 4.75 5.93
N PRO A 738 -26.17 5.65 6.74
CA PRO A 738 -25.72 7.05 6.87
C PRO A 738 -24.25 7.19 7.28
N ALA A 739 -23.60 8.23 6.77
CA ALA A 739 -22.21 8.56 7.08
C ALA A 739 -22.13 9.36 8.40
N LEU A 740 -22.03 8.67 9.54
CA LEU A 740 -21.89 9.32 10.85
C LEU A 740 -20.41 9.55 11.18
N ASN A 741 -20.02 10.79 11.43
CA ASN A 741 -18.71 11.12 11.97
C ASN A 741 -18.73 10.94 13.50
N TRP A 742 -18.47 9.73 13.98
CA TRP A 742 -18.46 9.42 15.40
C TRP A 742 -17.04 9.40 16.00
N LEU A 743 -15.99 9.46 15.17
CA LEU A 743 -14.60 9.22 15.57
C LEU A 743 -13.72 10.46 15.47
N LYS A 744 -13.97 11.38 14.53
CA LYS A 744 -13.06 12.49 14.21
C LYS A 744 -13.66 13.85 14.56
N ALA A 745 -13.43 14.29 15.79
CA ALA A 745 -13.70 15.67 16.20
C ALA A 745 -12.64 16.64 15.65
N ASN A 746 -13.05 17.87 15.36
CA ASN A 746 -12.13 19.00 15.13
C ASN A 746 -11.46 19.44 16.45
N ASN A 747 -10.61 20.48 16.40
CA ASN A 747 -9.89 20.99 17.58
C ASN A 747 -10.82 21.56 18.67
N GLU A 748 -12.07 21.88 18.34
CA GLU A 748 -13.10 22.41 19.25
C GLU A 748 -13.98 21.29 19.82
N GLY A 749 -13.71 20.02 19.47
CA GLY A 749 -14.50 18.88 19.90
C GLY A 749 -15.76 18.63 19.07
N TYR A 750 -15.95 19.35 17.96
CA TYR A 750 -17.10 19.20 17.06
C TYR A 750 -16.87 18.12 16.01
N PHE A 751 -17.83 17.21 15.88
CA PHE A 751 -17.84 16.14 14.89
C PHE A 751 -18.60 16.59 13.63
N GLU A 752 -17.87 17.11 12.64
CA GLU A 752 -18.48 17.59 11.40
C GLU A 752 -19.22 16.46 10.66
N PRO A 753 -20.52 16.63 10.33
CA PRO A 753 -21.27 15.65 9.56
C PRO A 753 -20.69 15.45 8.16
N TYR A 754 -20.68 14.21 7.71
CA TYR A 754 -20.31 13.91 6.33
C TYR A 754 -21.42 14.29 5.36
N LYS A 755 -21.03 14.89 4.22
CA LYS A 755 -21.97 15.26 3.16
C LYS A 755 -22.53 14.02 2.46
N ASN A 756 -23.80 14.09 2.08
CA ASN A 756 -24.41 13.10 1.20
C ASN A 756 -23.78 13.14 -0.20
N HIS A 757 -23.79 11.99 -0.87
CA HIS A 757 -23.43 11.86 -2.28
C HIS A 757 -24.67 11.46 -3.08
N TRP A 758 -24.55 11.33 -4.40
CA TRP A 758 -25.65 10.97 -5.28
C TRP A 758 -25.40 9.63 -5.97
N HIS A 759 -26.44 8.81 -6.02
CA HIS A 759 -26.39 7.42 -6.48
C HIS A 759 -27.47 7.22 -7.53
N PHE A 760 -27.07 6.90 -8.75
CA PHE A 760 -27.91 6.53 -9.87
C PHE A 760 -27.87 5.00 -10.02
N GLU A 761 -29.03 4.41 -10.25
CA GLU A 761 -29.18 3.01 -10.58
C GLU A 761 -30.10 2.86 -11.80
N ALA A 762 -29.67 2.06 -12.77
CA ALA A 762 -30.51 1.59 -13.87
C ALA A 762 -30.66 0.06 -13.80
N THR A 763 -31.89 -0.41 -13.67
CA THR A 763 -32.24 -1.80 -13.41
C THR A 763 -32.91 -2.41 -14.63
N THR A 764 -32.37 -3.53 -15.11
CA THR A 764 -32.93 -4.27 -16.25
C THR A 764 -34.15 -5.09 -15.81
N PRO A 765 -35.03 -5.51 -16.73
CA PRO A 765 -35.84 -6.70 -16.51
C PRO A 765 -34.97 -7.93 -16.19
N MET A 766 -35.58 -8.96 -15.62
CA MET A 766 -34.90 -10.22 -15.32
C MET A 766 -34.34 -10.88 -16.60
N ARG A 767 -33.01 -11.00 -16.71
CA ARG A 767 -32.30 -11.57 -17.88
C ARG A 767 -31.13 -12.44 -17.44
N LYS A 768 -30.94 -13.59 -18.08
CA LYS A 768 -29.74 -14.44 -17.86
C LYS A 768 -28.48 -13.84 -18.49
N ILE A 769 -28.63 -13.27 -19.67
CA ILE A 769 -27.54 -12.70 -20.46
C ILE A 769 -27.91 -11.26 -20.74
N TYR A 770 -27.00 -10.34 -20.47
CA TYR A 770 -27.20 -8.93 -20.71
C TYR A 770 -25.96 -8.27 -21.27
N ARG A 771 -26.14 -7.19 -22.02
CA ARG A 771 -25.05 -6.37 -22.55
C ARG A 771 -25.42 -4.91 -22.38
N PHE A 772 -24.55 -4.16 -21.69
CA PHE A 772 -24.60 -2.70 -21.71
C PHE A 772 -23.54 -2.18 -22.65
N ALA A 773 -23.87 -1.10 -23.35
CA ALA A 773 -22.90 -0.28 -24.05
C ALA A 773 -23.02 1.14 -23.50
N THR A 774 -21.91 1.75 -23.13
CA THR A 774 -21.89 3.12 -22.61
C THR A 774 -20.84 3.93 -23.36
N ILE A 775 -21.23 5.08 -23.89
CA ILE A 775 -20.27 6.08 -24.37
C ILE A 775 -20.18 7.16 -23.30
N ILE A 776 -18.95 7.44 -22.84
CA ILE A 776 -18.64 8.47 -21.86
C ILE A 776 -17.79 9.56 -22.49
#